data_AF-A0A8H4H1K1-F1
#
_entry.id   AF-A0A8H4H1K1-F1
#
_cell.length_a   1.000
_cell.length_b   1.000
_cell.length_c   1.000
_cell.angle_alpha   90.00
_cell.angle_beta   90.00
_cell.angle_gamma   90.00
#
_symmetry.space_group_name_H-M   'P 1'
#
loop_
_entity.id
_entity.type
_entity.pdbx_description
1 polymer ?
#
loop_
_entity_poly.entity_id
_entity_poly.type
_entity_poly.pdbx_seq_one_letter_code
_entity_poly.pdbx_strand_id
1 'polypeptide(L)'
;MAGTYVTNLSWVTSGKPGKYTGSVILKTVGPTVTKVPDGPGKIIYNAGDSFYDGLWLNGQRWQQGQYSCPEYTYNGEWRRDAPNGRGEMRWKTKGSYIGSFVNWKCEGSGTMTSVGGDTTNGTWKSGKLHGKFTRHALDGSYYTGTWDSTTNTGQGSGLRHSADGKMLSVGQEDAPRIDRVDASNFCPPSGTKLAVDVDCSISSYPVLLWGSYIFWPLSYIDNRVSMAIVQTNTTGAIIKTVEVTGARYINSIQIDIANKRVAFVGQAGMVASLSWNVLLATPSINLGQFAPPVQSATPPVVVKNDDTETPSPPSHRHEFEIGIICALETEFDAVTPLFDQYWDEDGDRYGRVSGDQNTYTTGRIGKYNVVLALLPGMGKASAAGAAANFRSSYRGVQVALLVGICGAVPKNAEGKEILLGDVVISQHVIQYDFGRQLPDQFRRKDTLQNSLGRANADIRAFVATLRTRRFLQLLQSRMSHHLKDLQMKVDDGEYECPDIAEDRLFQPTYRHKHSEDQNCQICNRCTGKSDPVCEEALESTCAKLKCDESHLVPRERLARIEVSQNPRNAHKPAIHFGLIASGDKVMKSGEERDRIAAIDKVVAFEMEGAGVWDNLPCIIIKGVCDYADCHKSKKWQHYASATAASTMKAVLERYIQMDRR
;
A
#
# COMPACT_ATOMS: atom_id res chain seq x y z
N MET A 1 17.88 -8.58 17.06
CA MET A 1 19.32 -8.31 17.21
C MET A 1 19.48 -6.82 17.40
N ALA A 2 19.96 -6.39 18.56
CA ALA A 2 20.24 -4.99 18.85
C ALA A 2 21.47 -4.57 18.05
N GLY A 3 21.32 -3.64 17.10
CA GLY A 3 22.45 -3.05 16.39
C GLY A 3 23.15 -2.06 17.30
N THR A 4 24.45 -2.25 17.53
CA THR A 4 25.30 -1.25 18.18
C THR A 4 25.54 -0.12 17.19
N TYR A 5 25.22 1.12 17.57
CA TYR A 5 25.47 2.31 16.74
C TYR A 5 26.82 2.91 17.12
N VAL A 6 27.62 3.26 16.11
CA VAL A 6 28.90 3.94 16.28
C VAL A 6 28.90 5.19 15.40
N THR A 7 29.36 6.32 15.93
CA THR A 7 29.47 7.60 15.21
C THR A 7 30.94 7.91 14.89
N ASN A 8 31.20 8.80 13.92
CA ASN A 8 32.55 9.27 13.56
C ASN A 8 33.52 8.19 13.01
N LEU A 9 33.03 7.32 12.14
CA LEU A 9 33.84 6.31 11.44
C LEU A 9 34.19 6.77 10.02
N SER A 10 35.35 6.37 9.52
CA SER A 10 35.79 6.70 8.16
C SER A 10 35.42 5.60 7.16
N TRP A 11 35.15 5.99 5.92
CA TRP A 11 34.43 5.20 4.92
C TRP A 11 35.26 5.05 3.64
N VAL A 12 35.61 3.83 3.23
CA VAL A 12 36.25 3.62 1.92
C VAL A 12 35.30 2.91 0.99
N THR A 13 34.54 3.63 0.17
CA THR A 13 33.71 2.98 -0.84
C THR A 13 34.51 2.79 -2.14
N SER A 14 34.69 1.53 -2.58
CA SER A 14 35.53 0.99 -3.69
C SER A 14 36.78 1.77 -4.11
N GLY A 15 37.82 1.63 -3.30
CA GLY A 15 39.16 2.07 -3.66
C GLY A 15 39.36 3.58 -3.60
N LYS A 16 38.34 4.35 -3.15
CA LYS A 16 38.47 5.79 -2.92
C LYS A 16 38.03 6.16 -1.51
N PRO A 17 38.89 6.79 -0.70
CA PRO A 17 38.55 7.20 0.66
C PRO A 17 37.52 8.33 0.66
N GLY A 18 36.54 8.22 1.55
CA GLY A 18 35.54 9.24 1.81
C GLY A 18 35.22 9.40 3.31
N LYS A 19 34.64 10.54 3.69
CA LYS A 19 34.31 10.85 5.09
C LYS A 19 32.80 10.85 5.30
N TYR A 20 32.30 10.02 6.22
CA TYR A 20 30.88 9.98 6.61
C TYR A 20 30.66 10.64 7.98
N THR A 21 29.60 11.44 8.11
CA THR A 21 29.29 12.18 9.34
C THR A 21 28.08 11.65 10.13
N GLY A 22 27.42 10.58 9.68
CA GLY A 22 26.18 10.06 10.28
C GLY A 22 26.33 8.76 11.09
N SER A 23 25.18 8.22 11.52
CA SER A 23 25.10 6.96 12.26
C SER A 23 25.34 5.74 11.36
N VAL A 24 26.04 4.75 11.89
CA VAL A 24 26.36 3.51 11.18
C VAL A 24 25.78 2.33 11.96
N ILE A 25 25.13 1.39 11.26
CA ILE A 25 24.72 0.11 11.84
C ILE A 25 25.72 -0.99 11.45
N LEU A 26 26.00 -1.86 12.40
CA LEU A 26 26.77 -3.08 12.18
C LEU A 26 25.82 -4.19 11.72
N LYS A 27 25.99 -4.63 10.47
CA LYS A 27 25.23 -5.71 9.86
C LYS A 27 26.09 -6.95 9.71
N THR A 28 25.74 -8.00 10.43
CA THR A 28 26.42 -9.30 10.33
C THR A 28 25.84 -10.12 9.18
N VAL A 29 26.69 -10.54 8.24
CA VAL A 29 26.34 -11.49 7.18
C VAL A 29 27.33 -12.66 7.26
N GLY A 30 26.89 -13.79 7.81
CA GLY A 30 27.79 -14.90 8.15
C GLY A 30 28.76 -14.52 9.28
N PRO A 31 30.06 -14.87 9.22
CA PRO A 31 31.05 -14.43 10.21
C PRO A 31 31.50 -12.97 10.03
N THR A 32 31.04 -12.28 8.99
CA THR A 32 31.54 -10.95 8.63
C THR A 32 30.61 -9.87 9.16
N VAL A 33 31.16 -8.89 9.89
CA VAL A 33 30.45 -7.68 10.30
C VAL A 33 30.70 -6.58 9.28
N THR A 34 29.66 -6.11 8.62
CA THR A 34 29.71 -5.01 7.64
C THR A 34 29.12 -3.74 8.25
N LYS A 35 29.80 -2.61 8.08
CA LYS A 35 29.30 -1.29 8.49
C LYS A 35 28.45 -0.72 7.36
N VAL A 36 27.20 -0.35 7.63
CA VAL A 36 26.33 0.31 6.64
C VAL A 36 25.80 1.64 7.21
N PRO A 37 25.78 2.75 6.44
CA PRO A 37 25.24 4.00 6.94
C PRO A 37 23.73 3.87 7.03
N ASP A 38 23.18 4.43 8.10
CA ASP A 38 21.76 4.33 8.42
C ASP A 38 21.33 5.58 9.17
N GLY A 39 20.26 6.21 8.68
CA GLY A 39 19.87 7.53 9.12
C GLY A 39 20.59 8.66 8.38
N PRO A 40 20.47 9.91 8.86
CA PRO A 40 21.01 11.07 8.17
C PRO A 40 22.54 11.10 8.25
N GLY A 41 23.19 11.50 7.15
CA GLY A 41 24.61 11.79 7.17
C GLY A 41 25.16 12.15 5.79
N LYS A 42 26.37 12.73 5.80
CA LYS A 42 27.05 13.16 4.59
C LYS A 42 28.25 12.28 4.31
N ILE A 43 28.35 11.69 3.12
CA ILE A 43 29.59 11.07 2.62
C ILE A 43 30.24 12.01 1.62
N ILE A 44 31.50 12.39 1.85
CA ILE A 44 32.34 13.15 0.93
C ILE A 44 33.35 12.20 0.27
N TYR A 45 33.47 12.23 -1.06
CA TYR A 45 34.35 11.39 -1.88
C TYR A 45 35.43 12.24 -2.58
N ASN A 46 36.45 11.58 -3.16
CA ASN A 46 37.44 12.21 -4.06
C ASN A 46 38.08 13.50 -3.47
N ALA A 47 38.50 13.46 -2.20
CA ALA A 47 39.08 14.62 -1.50
C ALA A 47 38.21 15.91 -1.48
N GLY A 48 36.89 15.81 -1.71
CA GLY A 48 35.97 16.95 -1.71
C GLY A 48 35.20 17.15 -3.01
N ASP A 49 35.64 16.52 -4.12
CA ASP A 49 35.06 16.75 -5.44
C ASP A 49 33.67 16.15 -5.64
N SER A 50 33.23 15.27 -4.74
CA SER A 50 31.89 14.71 -4.78
C SER A 50 31.35 14.47 -3.38
N PHE A 51 30.05 14.58 -3.18
CA PHE A 51 29.43 14.21 -1.91
C PHE A 51 28.00 13.73 -2.11
N TYR A 52 27.50 12.97 -1.14
CA TYR A 52 26.08 12.83 -0.88
C TYR A 52 25.79 13.32 0.53
N ASP A 53 24.78 14.15 0.70
CA ASP A 53 24.30 14.68 1.97
C ASP A 53 22.80 14.41 2.07
N GLY A 54 22.39 13.46 2.91
CA GLY A 54 20.99 13.06 2.97
C GLY A 54 20.75 11.84 3.83
N LEU A 55 19.56 11.26 3.68
CA LEU A 55 19.17 10.07 4.43
C LEU A 55 19.77 8.80 3.81
N TRP A 56 20.24 7.91 4.67
CA TRP A 56 20.74 6.58 4.35
C TRP A 56 19.83 5.51 4.96
N LEU A 57 19.61 4.42 4.24
CA LEU A 57 18.92 3.24 4.74
C LEU A 57 19.71 2.00 4.32
N ASN A 58 20.27 1.27 5.29
CA ASN A 58 21.01 0.03 5.06
C ASN A 58 22.09 0.10 3.96
N GLY A 59 22.90 1.16 3.88
CA GLY A 59 23.93 1.25 2.82
C GLY A 59 23.60 2.17 1.67
N GLN A 60 22.32 2.54 1.52
CA GLN A 60 21.81 3.14 0.28
C GLN A 60 21.24 4.53 0.53
N ARG A 61 21.44 5.44 -0.42
CA ARG A 61 20.78 6.75 -0.44
C ARG A 61 19.27 6.58 -0.50
N TRP A 62 18.58 7.30 0.36
CA TRP A 62 17.15 7.13 0.63
C TRP A 62 16.48 8.49 0.88
N GLN A 63 15.22 8.65 0.45
CA GLN A 63 14.45 9.89 0.54
C GLN A 63 15.25 11.14 0.15
N GLN A 64 15.14 12.24 0.89
CA GLN A 64 15.75 13.51 0.50
C GLN A 64 17.26 13.46 0.67
N GLY A 65 17.95 13.93 -0.36
CA GLY A 65 19.39 14.09 -0.32
C GLY A 65 19.93 14.90 -1.49
N GLN A 66 21.06 15.56 -1.22
CA GLN A 66 21.84 16.27 -2.20
C GLN A 66 23.04 15.43 -2.60
N TYR A 67 23.19 15.17 -3.89
CA TYR A 67 24.41 14.62 -4.46
C TYR A 67 25.10 15.69 -5.30
N SER A 68 26.42 15.76 -5.19
CA SER A 68 27.26 16.60 -6.03
C SER A 68 28.43 15.78 -6.53
N CYS A 69 28.79 15.95 -7.80
CA CYS A 69 30.02 15.46 -8.39
C CYS A 69 30.55 16.50 -9.40
N PRO A 70 31.73 16.31 -10.00
CA PRO A 70 32.28 17.27 -10.95
C PRO A 70 31.39 17.53 -12.18
N GLU A 71 30.49 16.61 -12.52
CA GLU A 71 29.66 16.68 -13.72
C GLU A 71 28.27 17.28 -13.46
N TYR A 72 27.67 17.01 -12.29
CA TYR A 72 26.32 17.44 -11.98
C TYR A 72 26.03 17.49 -10.47
N THR A 73 24.97 18.19 -10.13
CA THR A 73 24.34 18.17 -8.81
C THR A 73 22.91 17.67 -8.92
N TYR A 74 22.50 16.81 -8.01
CA TYR A 74 21.12 16.40 -7.82
C TYR A 74 20.65 16.79 -6.43
N ASN A 75 19.50 17.45 -6.32
CA ASN A 75 18.82 17.67 -5.05
C ASN A 75 17.40 17.13 -5.16
N GLY A 76 17.07 16.11 -4.39
CA GLY A 76 15.73 15.53 -4.44
C GLY A 76 15.66 14.16 -3.81
N GLU A 77 14.64 13.41 -4.23
CA GLU A 77 14.33 12.11 -3.66
C GLU A 77 15.20 10.98 -4.23
N TRP A 78 15.68 10.13 -3.34
CA TRP A 78 16.51 8.96 -3.59
C TRP A 78 15.78 7.69 -3.16
N ARG A 79 15.97 6.63 -3.93
CA ARG A 79 15.56 5.28 -3.56
C ARG A 79 16.59 4.29 -4.10
N ARG A 80 17.23 3.55 -3.19
CA ARG A 80 18.24 2.54 -3.55
C ARG A 80 19.34 3.12 -4.45
N ASP A 81 19.93 4.23 -4.02
CA ASP A 81 21.03 4.90 -4.73
C ASP A 81 20.69 5.51 -6.10
N ALA A 82 19.41 5.70 -6.40
CA ALA A 82 18.97 6.37 -7.61
C ALA A 82 17.96 7.49 -7.33
N PRO A 83 18.00 8.62 -8.06
CA PRO A 83 16.92 9.59 -8.15
C PRO A 83 15.59 8.89 -8.41
N ASN A 84 14.63 9.07 -7.51
CA ASN A 84 13.35 8.40 -7.53
C ASN A 84 12.33 9.22 -6.72
N GLY A 85 11.50 9.99 -7.41
CA GLY A 85 10.64 11.03 -6.85
C GLY A 85 10.97 12.41 -7.42
N ARG A 86 10.53 13.50 -6.77
CA ARG A 86 10.80 14.85 -7.26
C ARG A 86 12.23 15.28 -6.97
N GLY A 87 12.83 16.01 -7.90
CA GLY A 87 14.13 16.61 -7.69
C GLY A 87 14.51 17.61 -8.76
N GLU A 88 15.65 18.23 -8.51
CA GLU A 88 16.35 19.11 -9.43
C GLU A 88 17.71 18.51 -9.74
N MET A 89 17.97 18.28 -11.02
CA MET A 89 19.26 17.89 -11.54
C MET A 89 19.86 19.07 -12.31
N ARG A 90 21.07 19.48 -11.98
CA ARG A 90 21.82 20.51 -12.72
C ARG A 90 23.11 19.90 -13.22
N TRP A 91 23.32 19.95 -14.52
CA TRP A 91 24.55 19.48 -15.15
C TRP A 91 25.41 20.68 -15.51
N LYS A 92 26.72 20.60 -15.25
CA LYS A 92 27.61 21.74 -15.49
C LYS A 92 27.66 22.21 -16.95
N THR A 93 27.47 21.29 -17.90
CA THR A 93 27.64 21.55 -19.35
C THR A 93 26.37 21.30 -20.16
N LYS A 94 25.26 20.99 -19.50
CA LYS A 94 24.15 20.25 -20.11
C LYS A 94 22.77 20.84 -19.78
N GLY A 95 22.69 21.82 -18.87
CA GLY A 95 21.45 22.48 -18.46
C GLY A 95 20.94 21.99 -17.12
N SER A 96 19.64 22.10 -16.87
CA SER A 96 19.00 21.58 -15.66
C SER A 96 17.64 20.96 -15.95
N TYR A 97 17.20 20.06 -15.08
CA TYR A 97 15.85 19.51 -15.10
C TYR A 97 15.27 19.56 -13.70
N ILE A 98 14.05 20.07 -13.60
CA ILE A 98 13.25 20.07 -12.38
C ILE A 98 11.98 19.28 -12.67
N GLY A 99 11.78 18.18 -11.94
CA GLY A 99 10.62 17.32 -12.17
C GLY A 99 10.75 15.99 -11.46
N SER A 100 9.94 15.03 -11.88
CA SER A 100 9.98 13.68 -11.31
C SER A 100 11.05 12.82 -12.00
N PHE A 101 11.62 11.90 -11.22
CA PHE A 101 12.62 10.93 -11.63
C PHE A 101 12.19 9.51 -11.26
N VAL A 102 12.54 8.53 -12.08
CA VAL A 102 12.48 7.10 -11.76
C VAL A 102 13.78 6.45 -12.20
N ASN A 103 14.59 5.99 -11.24
CA ASN A 103 15.86 5.32 -11.47
C ASN A 103 16.76 6.11 -12.44
N TRP A 104 17.07 7.36 -12.08
CA TRP A 104 17.84 8.34 -12.88
C TRP A 104 17.14 8.93 -14.10
N LYS A 105 16.03 8.36 -14.57
CA LYS A 105 15.33 8.86 -15.75
C LYS A 105 14.29 9.90 -15.38
N CYS A 106 14.23 11.00 -16.14
CA CYS A 106 13.14 11.97 -16.04
C CYS A 106 11.82 11.29 -16.41
N GLU A 107 10.79 11.46 -15.58
CA GLU A 107 9.50 10.79 -15.70
C GLU A 107 8.39 11.74 -15.26
N GLY A 108 7.19 11.62 -15.83
CA GLY A 108 6.06 12.49 -15.49
C GLY A 108 6.28 13.96 -15.87
N SER A 109 5.64 14.90 -15.19
CA SER A 109 5.76 16.32 -15.53
C SER A 109 7.08 16.91 -15.06
N GLY A 110 7.72 17.71 -15.92
CA GLY A 110 8.97 18.37 -15.58
C GLY A 110 9.35 19.47 -16.56
N THR A 111 10.31 20.29 -16.12
CA THR A 111 10.86 21.42 -16.85
C THR A 111 12.34 21.18 -17.11
N MET A 112 12.73 21.12 -18.37
CA MET A 112 14.14 21.10 -18.79
C MET A 112 14.57 22.50 -19.19
N THR A 113 15.66 22.99 -18.63
CA THR A 113 16.31 24.24 -19.02
C THR A 113 17.60 23.89 -19.75
N SER A 114 17.73 24.32 -21.00
CA SER A 114 18.96 24.12 -21.77
C SER A 114 20.10 25.01 -21.27
N VAL A 115 21.33 24.74 -21.70
CA VAL A 115 22.49 25.61 -21.40
C VAL A 115 22.28 27.04 -21.91
N GLY A 116 21.54 27.19 -23.02
CA GLY A 116 21.19 28.49 -23.60
C GLY A 116 20.01 29.19 -22.93
N GLY A 117 19.47 28.66 -21.82
CA GLY A 117 18.39 29.30 -21.06
C GLY A 117 16.96 29.02 -21.56
N ASP A 118 16.79 28.41 -22.73
CA ASP A 118 15.47 27.96 -23.19
C ASP A 118 14.88 26.92 -22.23
N THR A 119 13.60 27.06 -21.89
CA THR A 119 12.89 26.12 -21.00
C THR A 119 11.88 25.30 -21.77
N THR A 120 11.78 24.00 -21.48
CA THR A 120 10.81 23.08 -22.06
C THR A 120 10.01 22.43 -20.93
N ASN A 121 8.74 22.79 -20.84
CA ASN A 121 7.76 22.22 -19.92
C ASN A 121 6.98 21.12 -20.63
N GLY A 122 6.89 19.93 -20.05
CA GLY A 122 6.09 18.86 -20.64
C GLY A 122 6.08 17.59 -19.80
N THR A 123 5.48 16.54 -20.37
CA THR A 123 5.51 15.20 -19.77
C THR A 123 6.72 14.44 -20.30
N TRP A 124 7.39 13.69 -19.44
CA TRP A 124 8.60 12.95 -19.71
C TRP A 124 8.34 11.47 -19.47
N LYS A 125 8.89 10.62 -20.33
CA LYS A 125 8.80 9.17 -20.20
C LYS A 125 10.16 8.56 -20.49
N SER A 126 10.74 7.88 -19.50
CA SER A 126 12.08 7.27 -19.63
C SER A 126 13.17 8.23 -20.13
N GLY A 127 13.13 9.49 -19.69
CA GLY A 127 14.09 10.52 -20.07
C GLY A 127 13.75 11.29 -21.35
N LYS A 128 12.68 10.96 -22.06
CA LYS A 128 12.30 11.63 -23.32
C LYS A 128 11.02 12.43 -23.16
N LEU A 129 10.95 13.59 -23.80
CA LEU A 129 9.71 14.38 -23.88
C LEU A 129 8.61 13.56 -24.57
N HIS A 130 7.40 13.58 -24.02
CA HIS A 130 6.28 12.76 -24.45
C HIS A 130 4.95 13.52 -24.32
N GLY A 131 4.08 13.41 -25.32
CA GLY A 131 2.79 14.10 -25.31
C GLY A 131 2.92 15.61 -25.46
N LYS A 132 2.07 16.38 -24.78
CA LYS A 132 2.00 17.83 -24.92
C LYS A 132 3.17 18.53 -24.21
N PHE A 133 3.71 19.57 -24.85
CA PHE A 133 4.78 20.39 -24.28
C PHE A 133 4.68 21.85 -24.70
N THR A 134 5.37 22.70 -23.93
CA THR A 134 5.59 24.12 -24.22
C THR A 134 7.06 24.44 -24.05
N ARG A 135 7.71 24.99 -25.08
CA ARG A 135 9.08 25.49 -25.01
C ARG A 135 9.09 27.02 -25.07
N HIS A 136 9.74 27.67 -24.12
CA HIS A 136 9.98 29.11 -24.12
C HIS A 136 11.43 29.40 -24.53
N ALA A 137 11.61 30.31 -25.48
CA ALA A 137 12.89 30.87 -25.85
C ALA A 137 13.21 32.11 -24.99
N LEU A 138 14.48 32.48 -24.92
CA LEU A 138 14.93 33.66 -24.17
C LEU A 138 14.34 35.00 -24.67
N ASP A 139 13.96 35.08 -25.95
CA ASP A 139 13.31 36.27 -26.54
C ASP A 139 11.83 36.41 -26.14
N GLY A 140 11.32 35.52 -25.29
CA GLY A 140 9.92 35.49 -24.84
C GLY A 140 8.99 34.76 -25.79
N SER A 141 9.42 34.40 -27.01
CA SER A 141 8.63 33.57 -27.91
C SER A 141 8.48 32.15 -27.35
N TYR A 142 7.37 31.49 -27.67
CA TYR A 142 7.12 30.13 -27.19
C TYR A 142 6.47 29.25 -28.24
N TYR A 143 6.72 27.95 -28.11
CA TYR A 143 6.25 26.92 -29.01
C TYR A 143 5.44 25.89 -28.21
N THR A 144 4.22 25.60 -28.65
CA THR A 144 3.40 24.53 -28.08
C THR A 144 3.26 23.41 -29.09
N GLY A 145 3.36 22.15 -28.64
CA GLY A 145 3.27 21.01 -29.54
C GLY A 145 2.88 19.72 -28.84
N THR A 146 2.65 18.68 -29.64
CA THR A 146 2.42 17.31 -29.16
C THR A 146 3.42 16.36 -29.80
N TRP A 147 4.01 15.50 -28.98
CA TRP A 147 4.91 14.44 -29.41
C TRP A 147 4.19 13.09 -29.46
N ASP A 148 4.18 12.45 -30.64
CA ASP A 148 3.60 11.12 -30.86
C ASP A 148 4.71 10.06 -31.00
N SER A 149 4.74 9.11 -30.06
CA SER A 149 5.72 8.02 -30.03
C SER A 149 5.44 6.89 -31.03
N THR A 150 4.35 6.93 -31.79
CA THR A 150 3.97 5.87 -32.75
C THR A 150 4.63 6.03 -34.13
N THR A 151 5.16 7.22 -34.45
CA THR A 151 5.91 7.44 -35.68
C THR A 151 7.39 7.50 -35.34
N ASN A 152 8.18 6.54 -35.82
CA ASN A 152 9.65 6.49 -35.65
C ASN A 152 10.38 7.63 -36.42
N THR A 153 9.72 8.77 -36.68
CA THR A 153 10.19 9.83 -37.59
C THR A 153 10.80 11.03 -36.89
N GLY A 154 10.62 11.18 -35.57
CA GLY A 154 11.21 12.29 -34.81
C GLY A 154 10.57 13.67 -35.08
N GLN A 155 9.34 13.70 -35.60
CA GLN A 155 8.64 14.95 -35.94
C GLN A 155 7.45 15.21 -34.99
N GLY A 156 7.46 16.37 -34.32
CA GLY A 156 6.34 16.86 -33.51
C GLY A 156 5.55 17.93 -34.28
N SER A 157 4.25 18.02 -34.04
CA SER A 157 3.42 19.10 -34.60
C SER A 157 3.20 20.20 -33.54
N GLY A 158 3.17 21.46 -33.97
CA GLY A 158 3.00 22.56 -33.04
C GLY A 158 2.89 23.95 -33.66
N LEU A 159 2.67 24.93 -32.79
CA LEU A 159 2.39 26.33 -33.10
C LEU A 159 3.44 27.23 -32.45
N ARG A 160 4.02 28.15 -33.21
CA ARG A 160 4.93 29.16 -32.67
C ARG A 160 4.16 30.45 -32.36
N HIS A 161 4.44 31.04 -31.21
CA HIS A 161 3.86 32.29 -30.74
C HIS A 161 4.98 33.29 -30.41
N SER A 162 4.75 34.58 -30.63
CA SER A 162 5.61 35.66 -30.13
C SER A 162 5.42 35.88 -28.64
N ALA A 163 6.26 36.74 -28.06
CA ALA A 163 6.21 37.09 -26.63
C ALA A 163 4.87 37.71 -26.18
N ASP A 164 4.14 38.38 -27.08
CA ASP A 164 2.81 38.94 -26.87
C ASP A 164 1.67 37.94 -27.17
N GLY A 165 1.99 36.69 -27.51
CA GLY A 165 1.03 35.61 -27.76
C GLY A 165 0.46 35.55 -29.18
N LYS A 166 0.92 36.40 -30.11
CA LYS A 166 0.49 36.34 -31.51
C LYS A 166 1.09 35.10 -32.20
N MET A 167 0.25 34.33 -32.90
CA MET A 167 0.69 33.17 -33.66
C MET A 167 1.58 33.61 -34.84
N LEU A 168 2.81 33.06 -34.89
CA LEU A 168 3.84 33.40 -35.87
C LEU A 168 3.89 32.41 -37.04
N SER A 169 3.69 31.11 -36.80
CA SER A 169 3.67 30.08 -37.86
C SER A 169 3.01 28.76 -37.42
N VAL A 170 2.61 27.96 -38.41
CA VAL A 170 2.03 26.60 -38.28
C VAL A 170 2.77 25.67 -39.24
N GLY A 171 3.36 24.57 -38.77
CA GLY A 171 4.00 23.61 -39.68
C GLY A 171 4.72 22.43 -39.02
N GLN A 172 4.77 21.30 -39.75
CA GLN A 172 5.59 20.11 -39.43
C GLN A 172 7.09 20.32 -39.71
N GLU A 173 7.44 21.23 -40.62
CA GLU A 173 8.82 21.46 -41.09
C GLU A 173 9.63 22.44 -40.21
N ASP A 174 8.94 23.32 -39.46
CA ASP A 174 9.56 24.27 -38.52
C ASP A 174 9.69 23.71 -37.09
N ALA A 175 9.24 22.47 -36.86
CA ALA A 175 9.44 21.82 -35.58
C ALA A 175 10.96 21.61 -35.39
N PRO A 176 11.58 22.15 -34.33
CA PRO A 176 12.96 21.81 -34.04
C PRO A 176 13.07 20.29 -33.98
N ARG A 177 14.16 19.68 -34.48
CA ARG A 177 14.40 18.24 -34.28
C ARG A 177 14.35 17.93 -32.77
N ILE A 178 13.18 17.50 -32.28
CA ILE A 178 12.86 17.29 -30.87
C ILE A 178 13.55 16.04 -30.32
N ASP A 179 14.12 15.21 -31.21
CA ASP A 179 15.05 14.12 -30.91
C ASP A 179 16.21 14.54 -29.97
N ARG A 180 16.47 15.85 -29.84
CA ARG A 180 17.54 16.39 -28.98
C ARG A 180 17.20 16.53 -27.50
N VAL A 181 15.92 16.51 -27.10
CA VAL A 181 15.57 16.64 -25.67
C VAL A 181 15.46 15.26 -25.02
N ASP A 182 16.61 14.59 -24.97
CA ASP A 182 16.78 13.27 -24.40
C ASP A 182 17.58 13.35 -23.10
N ALA A 183 16.88 13.49 -21.97
CA ALA A 183 17.46 13.47 -20.63
C ALA A 183 18.04 12.09 -20.24
N SER A 184 17.90 11.04 -21.06
CA SER A 184 18.53 9.74 -20.80
C SER A 184 20.05 9.77 -20.98
N ASN A 185 20.58 10.65 -21.85
CA ASN A 185 22.02 10.91 -22.05
C ASN A 185 22.68 11.66 -20.87
N PHE A 186 21.92 11.87 -19.81
CA PHE A 186 22.28 12.66 -18.65
C PHE A 186 22.31 11.80 -17.36
N CYS A 187 22.11 10.47 -17.50
CA CYS A 187 22.33 9.47 -16.47
C CYS A 187 23.82 9.05 -16.43
N PRO A 188 24.44 8.84 -15.25
CA PRO A 188 25.79 8.30 -15.17
C PRO A 188 25.83 6.85 -15.73
N PRO A 189 26.99 6.38 -16.24
CA PRO A 189 27.14 5.04 -16.80
C PRO A 189 26.76 3.95 -15.79
N SER A 190 26.08 2.91 -16.26
CA SER A 190 25.79 1.70 -15.50
C SER A 190 27.09 1.07 -14.98
N GLY A 191 27.39 1.18 -13.68
CA GLY A 191 28.56 0.50 -13.12
C GLY A 191 29.14 0.98 -11.79
N THR A 192 28.71 2.12 -11.22
CA THR A 192 29.39 2.70 -10.04
C THR A 192 29.03 1.99 -8.73
N LYS A 193 29.57 0.77 -8.54
CA LYS A 193 29.70 0.10 -7.23
C LYS A 193 30.77 0.84 -6.44
N LEU A 194 30.47 1.39 -5.27
CA LEU A 194 31.50 1.74 -4.30
C LEU A 194 31.11 1.21 -2.90
N ALA A 195 31.92 0.31 -2.33
CA ALA A 195 31.74 -0.43 -1.05
C ALA A 195 32.90 -0.22 -0.04
N VAL A 196 32.55 -0.06 1.25
CA VAL A 196 33.16 0.53 2.49
C VAL A 196 34.47 -0.12 3.04
N ASP A 197 35.48 0.64 3.57
CA ASP A 197 36.05 0.66 4.98
C ASP A 197 37.34 1.53 5.32
N VAL A 198 37.30 2.22 6.49
CA VAL A 198 38.32 2.73 7.49
C VAL A 198 39.24 4.00 7.38
N ASP A 199 39.30 4.70 8.55
CA ASP A 199 40.22 5.72 9.19
C ASP A 199 40.49 7.14 8.59
N CYS A 200 40.58 8.29 9.31
CA CYS A 200 40.30 8.71 10.71
C CYS A 200 40.07 10.26 10.80
N SER A 201 39.28 10.71 11.78
CA SER A 201 39.29 11.99 12.56
C SER A 201 38.78 13.40 12.04
N ILE A 202 38.00 14.02 12.96
CA ILE A 202 37.67 15.44 13.33
C ILE A 202 36.47 16.22 12.71
N SER A 203 35.55 16.58 13.63
CA SER A 203 34.69 17.80 13.78
C SER A 203 33.17 17.63 13.60
N SER A 204 32.42 17.78 14.70
CA SER A 204 31.01 17.45 14.90
C SER A 204 30.10 18.69 15.03
N TYR A 205 28.89 18.61 14.47
CA TYR A 205 27.80 19.56 14.71
C TYR A 205 27.11 19.27 16.05
N PRO A 206 26.63 20.30 16.77
CA PRO A 206 26.05 20.12 18.09
C PRO A 206 24.64 19.50 18.00
N VAL A 207 24.42 18.44 18.77
CA VAL A 207 23.12 17.82 18.99
C VAL A 207 22.83 17.82 20.49
N LEU A 208 21.56 18.01 20.87
CA LEU A 208 21.16 17.92 22.27
C LEU A 208 20.64 16.52 22.56
N LEU A 209 21.22 15.87 23.57
CA LEU A 209 20.78 14.57 24.07
C LEU A 209 20.09 14.76 25.41
N TRP A 210 18.89 14.18 25.57
CA TRP A 210 18.17 14.17 26.84
C TRP A 210 17.50 12.82 27.05
N GLY A 211 17.97 12.04 28.02
CA GLY A 211 17.49 10.68 28.26
C GLY A 211 17.70 9.79 27.03
N SER A 212 16.61 9.19 26.52
CA SER A 212 16.61 8.35 25.32
C SER A 212 16.29 9.12 24.02
N TYR A 213 16.20 10.45 24.09
CA TYR A 213 15.77 11.31 22.99
C TYR A 213 16.93 12.14 22.43
N ILE A 214 16.91 12.29 21.09
CA ILE A 214 17.85 13.12 20.35
C ILE A 214 17.07 14.30 19.78
N PHE A 215 17.58 15.51 20.01
CA PHE A 215 17.00 16.75 19.51
C PHE A 215 17.92 17.33 18.44
N TRP A 216 17.42 17.39 17.20
CA TRP A 216 18.20 17.83 16.05
C TRP A 216 17.67 19.15 15.47
N PRO A 217 18.48 20.21 15.41
CA PRO A 217 18.10 21.47 14.77
C PRO A 217 18.21 21.37 13.23
N LEU A 218 17.06 21.31 12.55
CA LEU A 218 16.94 21.29 11.09
C LEU A 218 16.69 22.72 10.56
N SER A 219 17.46 23.15 9.55
CA SER A 219 17.21 24.41 8.83
C SER A 219 16.51 24.11 7.49
N TYR A 220 15.38 24.75 7.21
CA TYR A 220 14.62 24.57 5.97
C TYR A 220 15.33 25.18 4.74
N ILE A 221 15.00 24.65 3.56
CA ILE A 221 15.58 24.99 2.24
C ILE A 221 15.17 26.40 1.75
N ASP A 222 14.10 27.01 2.28
CA ASP A 222 13.58 28.29 1.76
C ASP A 222 14.14 29.56 2.42
N ASN A 223 15.05 29.41 3.39
CA ASN A 223 15.78 30.50 4.03
C ASN A 223 14.87 31.62 4.62
N ARG A 224 13.65 31.29 5.08
CA ARG A 224 12.73 32.26 5.69
C ARG A 224 12.28 31.85 7.10
N VAL A 225 13.12 32.25 8.05
CA VAL A 225 12.81 32.58 9.47
C VAL A 225 12.53 31.46 10.48
N SER A 226 12.41 30.18 10.12
CA SER A 226 12.16 29.09 11.10
C SER A 226 13.15 27.92 11.05
N MET A 227 13.41 27.31 12.21
CA MET A 227 14.20 26.10 12.44
C MET A 227 13.27 25.03 13.04
N ALA A 228 13.36 23.78 12.60
CA ALA A 228 12.62 22.67 13.20
C ALA A 228 13.54 21.86 14.12
N ILE A 229 13.20 21.75 15.40
CA ILE A 229 13.86 20.83 16.34
C ILE A 229 13.10 19.52 16.32
N VAL A 230 13.72 18.50 15.76
CA VAL A 230 13.15 17.17 15.60
C VAL A 230 13.56 16.32 16.80
N GLN A 231 12.58 15.80 17.52
CA GLN A 231 12.76 14.80 18.57
C GLN A 231 12.60 13.41 17.97
N THR A 232 13.63 12.57 18.09
CA THR A 232 13.55 11.17 17.70
C THR A 232 13.66 10.24 18.91
N ASN A 233 13.02 9.07 18.83
CA ASN A 233 13.26 7.99 19.80
C ASN A 233 14.57 7.25 19.47
N THR A 234 14.92 6.26 20.30
CA THR A 234 16.12 5.41 20.13
C THR A 234 16.12 4.55 18.86
N THR A 235 15.00 4.47 18.13
CA THR A 235 14.90 3.78 16.84
C THR A 235 14.92 4.73 15.64
N GLY A 236 15.17 6.03 15.87
CA GLY A 236 15.23 7.06 14.81
C GLY A 236 13.85 7.51 14.29
N ALA A 237 12.74 7.10 14.92
CA ALA A 237 11.42 7.56 14.53
C ALA A 237 11.18 8.98 15.10
N ILE A 238 10.70 9.89 14.25
CA ILE A 238 10.32 11.25 14.64
C ILE A 238 9.08 11.17 15.52
N ILE A 239 9.19 11.69 16.74
CA ILE A 239 8.10 11.73 17.72
C ILE A 239 7.44 13.10 17.73
N LYS A 240 8.23 14.15 17.53
CA LYS A 240 7.79 15.55 17.68
C LYS A 240 8.70 16.47 16.89
N THR A 241 8.12 17.53 16.34
CA THR A 241 8.85 18.63 15.69
C THR A 241 8.44 19.95 16.33
N VAL A 242 9.41 20.77 16.73
CA VAL A 242 9.15 22.12 17.29
C VAL A 242 9.76 23.15 16.36
N GLU A 243 8.93 24.04 15.80
CA GLU A 243 9.44 25.16 15.01
C GLU A 243 9.82 26.34 15.90
N VAL A 244 11.00 26.90 15.67
CA VAL A 244 11.56 28.01 16.43
C VAL A 244 12.11 29.04 15.46
N THR A 245 11.73 30.29 15.65
CA THR A 245 12.22 31.40 14.83
C THR A 245 13.50 32.00 15.42
N GLY A 246 14.41 32.48 14.57
CA GLY A 246 15.50 33.37 15.01
C GLY A 246 16.93 32.82 15.07
N ALA A 247 17.24 31.57 14.68
CA ALA A 247 18.63 31.12 14.51
C ALA A 247 18.80 30.21 13.28
N ARG A 248 19.95 30.31 12.58
CA ARG A 248 20.29 29.54 11.36
C ARG A 248 21.71 29.01 11.46
N TYR A 249 22.02 27.87 10.82
CA TYR A 249 23.35 27.24 10.85
C TYR A 249 23.89 27.08 12.28
N ILE A 250 23.19 26.27 13.08
CA ILE A 250 23.53 26.08 14.48
C ILE A 250 24.95 25.54 14.60
N ASN A 251 25.79 26.30 15.29
CA ASN A 251 27.19 25.98 15.53
C ASN A 251 27.45 25.63 17.00
N SER A 252 26.55 25.99 17.92
CA SER A 252 26.63 25.59 19.33
C SER A 252 25.26 25.54 20.02
N ILE A 253 25.17 24.74 21.09
CA ILE A 253 23.99 24.64 21.96
C ILE A 253 24.44 24.97 23.38
N GLN A 254 23.77 25.91 24.03
CA GLN A 254 24.03 26.33 25.40
C GLN A 254 22.84 25.95 26.29
N ILE A 255 23.12 25.41 27.47
CA ILE A 255 22.08 24.96 28.41
C ILE A 255 22.12 25.85 29.65
N ASP A 256 21.01 26.52 29.93
CA ASP A 256 20.81 27.30 31.15
C ASP A 256 19.93 26.50 32.11
N ILE A 257 20.58 25.86 33.08
CA ILE A 257 19.93 25.00 34.07
C ILE A 257 19.12 25.83 35.06
N ALA A 258 19.61 27.01 35.47
CA ALA A 258 18.97 27.85 36.47
C ALA A 258 17.60 28.36 35.98
N ASN A 259 17.53 28.73 34.70
CA ASN A 259 16.30 29.22 34.08
C ASN A 259 15.53 28.14 33.29
N LYS A 260 16.02 26.89 33.28
CA LYS A 260 15.44 25.74 32.55
C LYS A 260 15.24 26.04 31.06
N ARG A 261 16.29 26.57 30.40
CA ARG A 261 16.29 26.92 28.98
C ARG A 261 17.42 26.24 28.22
N VAL A 262 17.21 26.06 26.93
CA VAL A 262 18.24 25.68 25.97
C VAL A 262 18.30 26.78 24.91
N ALA A 263 19.49 27.26 24.62
CA ALA A 263 19.79 28.26 23.60
C ALA A 263 20.56 27.60 22.45
N PHE A 264 20.06 27.74 21.23
CA PHE A 264 20.68 27.29 19.99
C PHE A 264 21.32 28.49 19.32
N VAL A 265 22.65 28.50 19.22
CA VAL A 265 23.41 29.63 18.69
C VAL A 265 23.77 29.33 17.24
N GLY A 266 23.32 30.22 16.36
CA GLY A 266 23.54 30.14 14.92
C GLY A 266 24.64 31.06 14.41
N GLN A 267 24.71 31.20 13.10
CA GLN A 267 25.55 32.16 12.41
C GLN A 267 25.20 33.61 12.81
N ALA A 268 26.22 34.49 12.82
CA ALA A 268 26.10 35.91 13.19
C ALA A 268 25.61 36.17 14.62
N GLY A 269 25.77 35.21 15.54
CA GLY A 269 25.44 35.38 16.95
C GLY A 269 23.93 35.34 17.25
N MET A 270 23.10 34.95 16.28
CA MET A 270 21.67 34.84 16.50
C MET A 270 21.34 33.63 17.39
N VAL A 271 20.45 33.83 18.36
CA VAL A 271 20.11 32.83 19.38
C VAL A 271 18.62 32.53 19.36
N ALA A 272 18.28 31.25 19.22
CA ALA A 272 16.93 30.75 19.43
C ALA A 272 16.88 30.04 20.78
N SER A 273 16.01 30.46 21.69
CA SER A 273 15.94 29.87 23.05
C SER A 273 14.58 29.24 23.34
N LEU A 274 14.59 27.99 23.80
CA LEU A 274 13.41 27.25 24.24
C LEU A 274 13.47 26.95 25.73
N SER A 275 12.32 26.95 26.39
CA SER A 275 12.21 26.38 27.74
C SER A 275 12.15 24.85 27.67
N TRP A 276 12.62 24.18 28.73
CA TRP A 276 12.57 22.72 28.84
C TRP A 276 11.14 22.18 28.71
N ASN A 277 10.14 22.93 29.19
CA ASN A 277 8.74 22.52 29.08
C ASN A 277 8.27 22.45 27.63
N VAL A 278 8.66 23.41 26.77
CA VAL A 278 8.31 23.36 25.34
C VAL A 278 9.03 22.20 24.65
N LEU A 279 10.30 21.98 25.01
CA LEU A 279 11.13 20.91 24.44
C LEU A 279 10.60 19.52 24.84
N LEU A 280 10.24 19.33 26.11
CA LEU A 280 9.92 18.04 26.73
C LEU A 280 8.43 17.77 26.95
N ALA A 281 7.54 18.73 26.70
CA ALA A 281 6.11 18.48 26.81
C ALA A 281 5.69 17.36 25.86
N THR A 282 5.17 16.28 26.41
CA THR A 282 4.26 15.36 25.71
C THR A 282 3.00 16.13 25.29
N PRO A 283 2.35 15.80 24.17
CA PRO A 283 1.09 16.45 23.81
C PRO A 283 0.07 16.16 24.90
N SER A 284 -0.25 17.18 25.70
CA SER A 284 -1.31 17.13 26.70
C SER A 284 -2.64 17.06 25.97
N ILE A 285 -3.33 15.92 26.07
CA ILE A 285 -4.78 15.88 25.85
C ILE A 285 -5.39 16.72 26.98
N ASN A 286 -6.08 17.80 26.63
CA ASN A 286 -6.90 18.56 27.57
C ASN A 286 -8.14 17.72 27.92
N LEU A 287 -8.01 16.86 28.93
CA LEU A 287 -9.12 16.29 29.70
C LEU A 287 -9.39 17.26 30.87
N GLY A 288 -10.25 18.26 30.70
CA GLY A 288 -10.44 19.26 31.76
C GLY A 288 -11.28 20.49 31.46
N GLN A 289 -12.43 20.35 30.81
CA GLN A 289 -13.60 21.19 31.14
C GLN A 289 -14.78 20.24 31.19
N PHE A 290 -15.12 19.78 32.40
CA PHE A 290 -16.43 19.33 32.90
C PHE A 290 -16.19 18.52 34.18
N ALA A 291 -16.00 19.24 35.29
CA ALA A 291 -16.41 18.77 36.61
C ALA A 291 -17.15 19.94 37.29
N PRO A 292 -18.25 19.68 38.01
CA PRO A 292 -19.30 20.66 38.26
C PRO A 292 -18.98 21.55 39.48
N PRO A 293 -19.47 22.80 39.53
CA PRO A 293 -19.66 23.50 40.78
C PRO A 293 -21.07 23.22 41.32
N VAL A 294 -21.10 22.78 42.57
CA VAL A 294 -22.29 22.74 43.43
C VAL A 294 -22.67 24.17 43.82
N GLN A 295 -23.90 24.62 43.55
CA GLN A 295 -24.71 25.41 44.49
C GLN A 295 -26.18 25.63 44.04
N SER A 296 -27.08 25.30 44.98
CA SER A 296 -28.42 25.82 45.30
C SER A 296 -29.48 26.07 44.22
N ALA A 297 -30.66 25.49 44.49
CA ALA A 297 -31.89 25.50 43.71
C ALA A 297 -32.53 26.88 43.46
N THR A 298 -33.11 27.06 42.26
CA THR A 298 -34.29 27.91 41.99
C THR A 298 -34.93 27.48 40.63
N PRO A 299 -36.25 27.74 40.41
CA PRO A 299 -37.13 26.99 39.48
C PRO A 299 -37.07 27.49 38.01
N PRO A 300 -37.76 26.83 37.05
CA PRO A 300 -37.23 26.55 35.72
C PRO A 300 -37.40 27.70 34.72
N VAL A 301 -36.40 27.86 33.85
CA VAL A 301 -36.52 28.61 32.59
C VAL A 301 -36.27 27.65 31.45
N VAL A 302 -37.28 27.50 30.58
CA VAL A 302 -37.24 26.70 29.37
C VAL A 302 -36.21 27.28 28.41
N VAL A 303 -35.13 26.56 28.12
CA VAL A 303 -34.21 26.84 27.01
C VAL A 303 -34.09 25.57 26.18
N LYS A 304 -34.40 25.70 24.89
CA LYS A 304 -34.34 24.63 23.88
C LYS A 304 -32.89 24.16 23.72
N ASN A 305 -32.66 22.86 23.75
CA ASN A 305 -31.39 22.25 23.32
C ASN A 305 -31.23 22.42 21.81
N ASP A 306 -30.02 22.83 21.39
CA ASP A 306 -29.58 22.81 19.99
C ASP A 306 -28.53 21.68 19.85
N ASP A 307 -28.93 20.68 19.07
CA ASP A 307 -28.26 19.64 18.30
C ASP A 307 -26.78 19.26 18.53
N THR A 308 -26.58 17.95 18.74
CA THR A 308 -25.35 17.23 18.39
C THR A 308 -25.20 17.17 16.87
N GLU A 309 -24.26 17.89 16.27
CA GLU A 309 -24.05 17.88 14.80
C GLU A 309 -23.72 16.47 14.28
N THR A 310 -24.60 15.94 13.44
CA THR A 310 -24.38 14.74 12.63
C THR A 310 -23.36 15.02 11.53
N PRO A 311 -22.45 14.08 11.20
CA PRO A 311 -21.49 14.27 10.12
C PRO A 311 -22.20 14.52 8.79
N SER A 312 -21.82 15.58 8.09
CA SER A 312 -22.44 15.96 6.83
C SER A 312 -21.99 15.06 5.67
N PRO A 313 -22.87 14.80 4.69
CA PRO A 313 -22.52 14.04 3.49
C PRO A 313 -21.48 14.78 2.64
N PRO A 314 -20.58 14.06 1.94
CA PRO A 314 -19.64 14.64 0.99
C PRO A 314 -20.26 15.60 -0.02
N SER A 315 -19.53 16.64 -0.42
CA SER A 315 -19.99 17.57 -1.44
C SER A 315 -19.75 17.05 -2.86
N HIS A 316 -18.72 16.22 -3.04
CA HIS A 316 -18.33 15.67 -4.34
C HIS A 316 -17.86 14.21 -4.24
N ARG A 317 -18.05 13.43 -5.31
CA ARG A 317 -17.58 12.03 -5.44
C ARG A 317 -16.06 11.81 -5.30
N HIS A 318 -15.27 12.89 -5.25
CA HIS A 318 -13.81 12.81 -5.08
C HIS A 318 -13.40 12.77 -3.61
N GLU A 319 -14.36 12.93 -2.69
CA GLU A 319 -14.14 12.86 -1.25
C GLU A 319 -14.36 11.45 -0.68
N PHE A 320 -14.66 10.48 -1.55
CA PHE A 320 -14.70 9.06 -1.20
C PHE A 320 -13.30 8.47 -1.26
N GLU A 321 -12.78 8.08 -0.10
CA GLU A 321 -11.40 7.61 0.03
C GLU A 321 -11.27 6.09 -0.12
N ILE A 322 -12.36 5.36 0.13
CA ILE A 322 -12.40 3.89 0.17
C ILE A 322 -13.39 3.36 -0.85
N GLY A 323 -12.91 2.43 -1.68
CA GLY A 323 -13.78 1.61 -2.51
C GLY A 323 -14.01 0.24 -1.88
N ILE A 324 -15.20 -0.32 -2.04
CA ILE A 324 -15.52 -1.70 -1.69
C ILE A 324 -16.11 -2.36 -2.94
N ILE A 325 -15.64 -3.57 -3.26
CA ILE A 325 -16.11 -4.33 -4.41
C ILE A 325 -16.51 -5.72 -3.91
N CYS A 326 -17.73 -6.14 -4.24
CA CYS A 326 -18.25 -7.49 -4.01
C CYS A 326 -18.60 -8.14 -5.35
N ALA A 327 -18.40 -9.45 -5.47
CA ALA A 327 -18.66 -10.21 -6.69
C ALA A 327 -20.05 -10.82 -6.73
N LEU A 328 -20.61 -11.17 -5.56
CA LEU A 328 -21.91 -11.81 -5.42
C LEU A 328 -22.86 -10.98 -4.56
N GLU A 329 -24.16 -11.16 -4.78
CA GLU A 329 -25.23 -10.55 -3.98
C GLU A 329 -25.07 -10.86 -2.49
N THR A 330 -24.86 -12.14 -2.13
CA THR A 330 -24.60 -12.56 -0.73
C THR A 330 -23.38 -11.88 -0.09
N GLU A 331 -22.38 -11.48 -0.87
CA GLU A 331 -21.22 -10.74 -0.36
C GLU A 331 -21.54 -9.25 -0.16
N PHE A 332 -22.34 -8.69 -1.07
CA PHE A 332 -22.82 -7.32 -1.01
C PHE A 332 -23.78 -7.12 0.18
N ASP A 333 -24.74 -8.02 0.34
CA ASP A 333 -25.73 -8.01 1.42
C ASP A 333 -25.10 -8.20 2.81
N ALA A 334 -23.93 -8.84 2.89
CA ALA A 334 -23.18 -8.93 4.14
C ALA A 334 -22.44 -7.61 4.48
N VAL A 335 -22.12 -6.78 3.48
CA VAL A 335 -21.41 -5.51 3.68
C VAL A 335 -22.36 -4.36 4.02
N THR A 336 -23.56 -4.33 3.43
CA THR A 336 -24.50 -3.21 3.59
C THR A 336 -24.86 -2.92 5.07
N PRO A 337 -25.17 -3.89 5.96
CA PRO A 337 -25.57 -3.60 7.35
C PRO A 337 -24.43 -3.04 8.20
N LEU A 338 -23.20 -3.04 7.68
CA LEU A 338 -22.00 -2.52 8.33
C LEU A 338 -21.76 -1.03 8.06
N PHE A 339 -22.54 -0.40 7.18
CA PHE A 339 -22.56 1.04 7.01
C PHE A 339 -23.05 1.71 8.30
N ASP A 340 -22.41 2.81 8.69
CA ASP A 340 -22.86 3.62 9.81
C ASP A 340 -23.90 4.65 9.35
N GLN A 341 -23.78 5.13 8.11
CA GLN A 341 -24.70 6.06 7.43
C GLN A 341 -24.67 5.81 5.92
N TYR A 342 -25.80 6.04 5.26
CA TYR A 342 -25.90 6.05 3.80
C TYR A 342 -26.02 7.48 3.28
N TRP A 343 -25.51 7.71 2.06
CA TRP A 343 -25.53 9.01 1.40
C TRP A 343 -26.44 9.07 0.18
N ASP A 344 -27.12 7.96 -0.13
CA ASP A 344 -27.94 7.73 -1.32
C ASP A 344 -29.36 7.22 -1.01
N GLU A 345 -29.82 7.33 0.25
CA GLU A 345 -31.18 6.93 0.65
C GLU A 345 -32.25 7.71 -0.12
N ASP A 346 -32.00 8.99 -0.43
CA ASP A 346 -32.88 9.84 -1.22
C ASP A 346 -32.61 9.74 -2.75
N GLY A 347 -31.85 8.73 -3.17
CA GLY A 347 -31.43 8.51 -4.56
C GLY A 347 -29.96 8.83 -4.84
N ASP A 348 -29.52 8.55 -6.07
CA ASP A 348 -28.12 8.73 -6.47
C ASP A 348 -27.73 10.22 -6.56
N ARG A 349 -27.06 10.70 -5.50
CA ARG A 349 -26.56 12.07 -5.38
C ARG A 349 -25.26 12.32 -6.15
N TYR A 350 -24.41 11.31 -6.30
CA TYR A 350 -23.02 11.48 -6.74
C TYR A 350 -22.81 11.11 -8.21
N GLY A 351 -23.67 10.24 -8.73
CA GLY A 351 -23.63 9.77 -10.10
C GLY A 351 -22.36 9.01 -10.43
N ARG A 352 -22.14 8.86 -11.73
CA ARG A 352 -20.95 8.25 -12.33
C ARG A 352 -20.54 9.01 -13.59
N VAL A 353 -19.31 8.82 -14.04
CA VAL A 353 -18.87 9.43 -15.31
C VAL A 353 -19.56 8.77 -16.50
N SER A 354 -19.69 9.50 -17.61
CA SER A 354 -20.22 8.95 -18.85
C SER A 354 -19.40 7.73 -19.31
N GLY A 355 -20.07 6.66 -19.69
CA GLY A 355 -19.46 5.39 -20.07
C GLY A 355 -19.23 4.40 -18.91
N ASP A 356 -19.34 4.86 -17.66
CA ASP A 356 -19.34 3.96 -16.51
C ASP A 356 -20.67 3.18 -16.45
N GLN A 357 -20.58 1.86 -16.35
CA GLN A 357 -21.71 0.92 -16.29
C GLN A 357 -21.99 0.39 -14.88
N ASN A 358 -21.16 0.70 -13.89
CA ASN A 358 -21.31 0.21 -12.52
C ASN A 358 -22.43 0.95 -11.79
N THR A 359 -23.17 0.22 -10.96
CA THR A 359 -24.06 0.79 -9.95
C THR A 359 -23.31 0.93 -8.62
N TYR A 360 -23.53 2.04 -7.92
CA TYR A 360 -22.82 2.36 -6.70
C TYR A 360 -23.77 2.57 -5.54
N THR A 361 -23.35 2.11 -4.36
CA THR A 361 -23.93 2.50 -3.08
C THR A 361 -22.92 3.36 -2.32
N THR A 362 -23.35 4.48 -1.75
CA THR A 362 -22.46 5.45 -1.10
C THR A 362 -22.84 5.66 0.35
N GLY A 363 -21.82 5.79 1.21
CA GLY A 363 -22.08 5.97 2.64
C GLY A 363 -20.82 6.17 3.46
N ARG A 364 -20.93 5.89 4.75
CA ARG A 364 -19.87 6.07 5.74
C ARG A 364 -19.63 4.79 6.52
N ILE A 365 -18.36 4.43 6.69
CA ILE A 365 -17.91 3.41 7.64
C ILE A 365 -16.79 3.99 8.50
N GLY A 366 -17.03 4.08 9.80
CA GLY A 366 -16.17 4.75 10.76
C GLY A 366 -16.00 6.22 10.39
N LYS A 367 -14.76 6.57 10.03
CA LYS A 367 -14.34 7.93 9.64
C LYS A 367 -14.20 8.13 8.13
N TYR A 368 -14.50 7.10 7.33
CA TYR A 368 -14.29 7.11 5.89
C TYR A 368 -15.59 7.26 5.13
N ASN A 369 -15.54 8.02 4.04
CA ASN A 369 -16.56 7.95 3.01
C ASN A 369 -16.25 6.76 2.11
N VAL A 370 -17.21 5.86 1.99
CA VAL A 370 -17.07 4.60 1.28
C VAL A 370 -18.02 4.57 0.08
N VAL A 371 -17.53 4.05 -1.03
CA VAL A 371 -18.33 3.70 -2.21
C VAL A 371 -18.24 2.19 -2.41
N LEU A 372 -19.40 1.54 -2.56
CA LEU A 372 -19.56 0.11 -2.72
C LEU A 372 -20.08 -0.19 -4.13
N ALA A 373 -19.54 -1.21 -4.78
CA ALA A 373 -20.01 -1.71 -6.07
C ALA A 373 -20.18 -3.24 -6.06
N LEU A 374 -21.26 -3.71 -6.68
CA LEU A 374 -21.47 -5.11 -7.01
C LEU A 374 -21.02 -5.36 -8.46
N LEU A 375 -20.25 -6.42 -8.69
CA LEU A 375 -19.88 -6.83 -10.04
C LEU A 375 -21.10 -7.34 -10.82
N PRO A 376 -21.22 -7.05 -12.13
CA PRO A 376 -22.32 -7.57 -12.96
C PRO A 376 -22.22 -9.09 -13.23
N GLY A 377 -21.10 -9.72 -12.82
CA GLY A 377 -20.85 -11.13 -12.96
C GLY A 377 -19.47 -11.51 -12.42
N MET A 378 -19.27 -12.80 -12.17
CA MET A 378 -18.00 -13.35 -11.66
C MET A 378 -16.88 -13.32 -12.70
N GLY A 379 -15.64 -13.44 -12.22
CA GLY A 379 -14.45 -13.60 -13.05
C GLY A 379 -13.65 -12.32 -13.28
N LYS A 380 -12.41 -12.50 -13.76
CA LYS A 380 -11.40 -11.43 -13.81
C LYS A 380 -11.75 -10.32 -14.79
N ALA A 381 -12.37 -10.66 -15.93
CA ALA A 381 -12.71 -9.67 -16.96
C ALA A 381 -13.79 -8.69 -16.46
N SER A 382 -14.84 -9.22 -15.83
CA SER A 382 -15.89 -8.44 -15.19
C SER A 382 -15.30 -7.56 -14.08
N ALA A 383 -14.48 -8.16 -13.20
CA ALA A 383 -13.82 -7.46 -12.12
C ALA A 383 -12.90 -6.32 -12.61
N ALA A 384 -12.13 -6.55 -13.68
CA ALA A 384 -11.26 -5.54 -14.28
C ALA A 384 -12.04 -4.37 -14.90
N GLY A 385 -13.11 -4.66 -15.65
CA GLY A 385 -13.98 -3.65 -16.23
C GLY A 385 -14.63 -2.78 -15.17
N ALA A 386 -15.20 -3.42 -14.13
CA ALA A 386 -15.80 -2.71 -13.01
C ALA A 386 -14.76 -1.86 -12.27
N ALA A 387 -13.58 -2.40 -11.95
CA ALA A 387 -12.53 -1.65 -11.26
C ALA A 387 -12.01 -0.44 -12.07
N ALA A 388 -11.89 -0.57 -13.39
CA ALA A 388 -11.49 0.53 -14.28
C ALA A 388 -12.53 1.66 -14.30
N ASN A 389 -13.81 1.30 -14.37
CA ASN A 389 -14.93 2.22 -14.28
C ASN A 389 -15.00 2.92 -12.91
N PHE A 390 -14.86 2.14 -11.84
CA PHE A 390 -14.79 2.58 -10.45
C PHE A 390 -13.73 3.67 -10.27
N ARG A 391 -12.51 3.40 -10.73
CA ARG A 391 -11.39 4.36 -10.69
C ARG A 391 -11.69 5.65 -11.47
N SER A 392 -12.47 5.55 -12.54
CA SER A 392 -12.78 6.68 -13.41
C SER A 392 -13.82 7.61 -12.80
N SER A 393 -14.84 7.05 -12.14
CA SER A 393 -15.89 7.79 -11.44
C SER A 393 -15.43 8.37 -10.11
N TYR A 394 -14.86 7.54 -9.24
CA TYR A 394 -14.49 7.90 -7.87
C TYR A 394 -12.98 8.09 -7.73
N ARG A 395 -12.47 9.19 -8.29
CA ARG A 395 -11.02 9.49 -8.36
C ARG A 395 -10.35 9.72 -7.01
N GLY A 396 -11.14 9.93 -5.96
CA GLY A 396 -10.65 10.08 -4.59
C GLY A 396 -10.20 8.78 -3.92
N VAL A 397 -10.58 7.63 -4.50
CA VAL A 397 -10.38 6.32 -3.91
C VAL A 397 -8.89 5.98 -3.87
N GLN A 398 -8.38 5.79 -2.64
CA GLN A 398 -6.97 5.52 -2.37
C GLN A 398 -6.70 4.02 -2.26
N VAL A 399 -7.69 3.27 -1.78
CA VAL A 399 -7.66 1.81 -1.67
C VAL A 399 -9.04 1.22 -1.95
N ALA A 400 -9.06 0.11 -2.65
CA ALA A 400 -10.24 -0.74 -2.81
C ALA A 400 -10.14 -1.98 -1.93
N LEU A 401 -11.23 -2.35 -1.26
CA LEU A 401 -11.36 -3.61 -0.54
C LEU A 401 -12.19 -4.57 -1.39
N LEU A 402 -11.56 -5.63 -1.89
CA LEU A 402 -12.28 -6.71 -2.58
C LEU A 402 -12.74 -7.69 -1.51
N VAL A 403 -14.02 -7.60 -1.14
CA VAL A 403 -14.62 -8.39 -0.06
C VAL A 403 -15.45 -9.50 -0.68
N GLY A 404 -15.35 -10.71 -0.13
CA GLY A 404 -16.17 -11.81 -0.61
C GLY A 404 -15.82 -13.16 -0.02
N ILE A 405 -16.11 -14.24 -0.73
CA ILE A 405 -15.83 -15.62 -0.35
C ILE A 405 -14.79 -16.28 -1.26
N CYS A 406 -14.15 -17.33 -0.76
CA CYS A 406 -13.13 -18.09 -1.46
C CYS A 406 -13.10 -19.56 -1.04
N GLY A 407 -12.44 -20.38 -1.87
CA GLY A 407 -12.03 -21.72 -1.49
C GLY A 407 -10.65 -21.70 -0.84
N ALA A 408 -10.44 -22.40 0.27
CA ALA A 408 -9.16 -22.42 0.98
C ALA A 408 -8.32 -23.67 0.70
N VAL A 409 -7.01 -23.53 0.87
CA VAL A 409 -6.13 -24.68 1.11
C VAL A 409 -6.29 -25.13 2.56
N PRO A 410 -6.50 -26.43 2.85
CA PRO A 410 -6.80 -26.90 4.20
C PRO A 410 -5.77 -26.56 5.28
N LYS A 411 -4.49 -26.41 4.90
CA LYS A 411 -3.37 -26.02 5.75
C LYS A 411 -2.50 -25.02 5.01
N ASN A 412 -2.04 -23.97 5.68
CA ASN A 412 -1.10 -23.03 5.10
C ASN A 412 0.34 -23.62 5.06
N ALA A 413 1.30 -22.88 4.48
CA ALA A 413 2.70 -23.31 4.38
C ALA A 413 3.41 -23.56 5.74
N GLU A 414 2.85 -23.04 6.83
CA GLU A 414 3.34 -23.22 8.21
C GLU A 414 2.64 -24.41 8.91
N GLY A 415 1.77 -25.13 8.21
CA GLY A 415 1.01 -26.26 8.74
C GLY A 415 -0.23 -25.87 9.56
N LYS A 416 -0.56 -24.58 9.65
CA LYS A 416 -1.74 -24.09 10.38
C LYS A 416 -3.00 -24.42 9.60
N GLU A 417 -3.96 -25.06 10.26
CA GLU A 417 -5.27 -25.36 9.69
C GLU A 417 -6.06 -24.08 9.38
N ILE A 418 -6.66 -24.05 8.20
CA ILE A 418 -7.67 -23.07 7.78
C ILE A 418 -9.02 -23.79 7.79
N LEU A 419 -10.00 -23.26 8.50
CA LEU A 419 -11.35 -23.85 8.61
C LEU A 419 -12.37 -23.03 7.83
N LEU A 420 -13.55 -23.61 7.59
CA LEU A 420 -14.66 -22.87 7.03
C LEU A 420 -15.09 -21.74 8.01
N GLY A 421 -15.44 -20.60 7.44
CA GLY A 421 -15.68 -19.36 8.16
C GLY A 421 -14.43 -18.58 8.57
N ASP A 422 -13.21 -19.11 8.40
CA ASP A 422 -12.00 -18.31 8.54
C ASP A 422 -11.91 -17.23 7.47
N VAL A 423 -11.04 -16.23 7.66
CA VAL A 423 -10.83 -15.14 6.70
C VAL A 423 -9.39 -15.12 6.23
N VAL A 424 -9.20 -14.96 4.92
CA VAL A 424 -7.91 -14.79 4.26
C VAL A 424 -7.76 -13.35 3.79
N ILE A 425 -6.67 -12.71 4.18
CA ILE A 425 -6.27 -11.37 3.71
C ILE A 425 -5.07 -11.52 2.76
N SER A 426 -5.18 -10.98 1.55
CA SER A 426 -4.12 -11.10 0.54
C SER A 426 -2.84 -10.37 0.96
N GLN A 427 -1.71 -11.05 0.81
CA GLN A 427 -0.40 -10.41 0.76
C GLN A 427 0.03 -10.10 -0.67
N HIS A 428 -0.35 -11.00 -1.58
CA HIS A 428 -0.06 -10.98 -3.00
C HIS A 428 -1.16 -11.78 -3.72
N VAL A 429 -1.25 -11.62 -5.04
CA VAL A 429 -2.14 -12.39 -5.91
C VAL A 429 -1.32 -12.97 -7.04
N ILE A 430 -1.62 -14.21 -7.43
CA ILE A 430 -1.13 -14.79 -8.67
C ILE A 430 -2.30 -15.18 -9.57
N GLN A 431 -2.09 -15.09 -10.88
CA GLN A 431 -3.05 -15.61 -11.84
C GLN A 431 -2.67 -17.04 -12.22
N TYR A 432 -3.29 -18.03 -11.57
CA TYR A 432 -2.85 -19.43 -11.66
C TYR A 432 -3.25 -20.10 -12.98
N ASP A 433 -4.27 -19.57 -13.66
CA ASP A 433 -4.79 -20.09 -14.93
C ASP A 433 -4.24 -19.36 -16.17
N PHE A 434 -3.29 -18.44 -16.00
CA PHE A 434 -2.66 -17.73 -17.11
C PHE A 434 -1.42 -18.43 -17.61
N GLY A 435 -1.47 -18.98 -18.82
CA GLY A 435 -0.39 -19.85 -19.28
C GLY A 435 -0.59 -20.43 -20.67
N ARG A 436 0.15 -21.49 -20.94
CA ARG A 436 0.09 -22.27 -22.19
C ARG A 436 -0.35 -23.68 -21.85
N GLN A 437 -1.35 -24.18 -22.57
CA GLN A 437 -1.68 -25.61 -22.54
C GLN A 437 -0.74 -26.35 -23.50
N LEU A 438 0.06 -27.27 -22.95
CA LEU A 438 0.82 -28.26 -23.72
C LEU A 438 0.00 -29.57 -23.80
N PRO A 439 0.33 -30.50 -24.72
CA PRO A 439 -0.40 -31.77 -24.84
C PRO A 439 -0.50 -32.57 -23.54
N ASP A 440 0.52 -32.47 -22.68
CA ASP A 440 0.68 -33.22 -21.44
C ASP A 440 0.37 -32.39 -20.18
N GLN A 441 0.52 -31.07 -20.23
CA GLN A 441 0.36 -30.23 -19.04
C GLN A 441 0.08 -28.76 -19.34
N PHE A 442 -0.57 -28.10 -18.39
CA PHE A 442 -0.61 -26.64 -18.37
C PHE A 442 0.69 -26.07 -17.81
N ARG A 443 1.26 -25.06 -18.47
CA ARG A 443 2.42 -24.29 -17.99
C ARG A 443 2.03 -22.83 -17.79
N ARG A 444 2.02 -22.39 -16.54
CA ARG A 444 1.75 -20.99 -16.20
C ARG A 444 2.82 -20.06 -16.78
N LYS A 445 2.41 -18.84 -17.16
CA LYS A 445 3.31 -17.73 -17.49
C LYS A 445 3.54 -16.89 -16.23
N ASP A 446 4.70 -17.02 -15.60
CA ASP A 446 5.07 -16.33 -14.36
C ASP A 446 6.35 -15.48 -14.49
N THR A 447 6.67 -15.08 -15.71
CA THR A 447 7.69 -14.06 -15.95
C THR A 447 7.24 -12.70 -15.39
N LEU A 448 8.17 -11.80 -15.10
CA LEU A 448 7.89 -10.42 -14.63
C LEU A 448 6.84 -9.65 -15.45
N GLN A 449 6.72 -9.89 -16.76
CA GLN A 449 5.74 -9.23 -17.63
C GLN A 449 4.32 -9.80 -17.52
N ASN A 450 4.19 -11.02 -16.99
CA ASN A 450 2.94 -11.79 -16.92
C ASN A 450 2.47 -12.01 -15.47
N SER A 451 3.29 -11.62 -14.48
CA SER A 451 2.95 -11.68 -13.08
C SER A 451 2.36 -10.35 -12.61
N LEU A 452 1.35 -10.44 -11.75
CA LEU A 452 0.80 -9.28 -11.06
C LEU A 452 1.88 -8.63 -10.21
N GLY A 453 1.93 -7.29 -10.26
CA GLY A 453 2.83 -6.51 -9.44
C GLY A 453 2.54 -6.69 -7.94
N ARG A 454 3.46 -6.27 -7.08
CA ARG A 454 3.16 -6.19 -5.65
C ARG A 454 2.22 -5.01 -5.39
N ALA A 455 1.33 -5.14 -4.41
CA ALA A 455 0.56 -4.01 -3.88
C ALA A 455 1.50 -2.84 -3.52
N ASN A 456 1.00 -1.61 -3.49
CA ASN A 456 1.82 -0.43 -3.21
C ASN A 456 2.49 -0.49 -1.82
N ALA A 457 3.45 0.41 -1.55
CA ALA A 457 4.23 0.35 -0.31
C ALA A 457 3.37 0.52 0.95
N ASP A 458 2.35 1.38 0.88
CA ASP A 458 1.48 1.71 2.00
C ASP A 458 0.60 0.53 2.37
N ILE A 459 -0.06 -0.09 1.39
CA ILE A 459 -0.85 -1.32 1.58
C ILE A 459 0.03 -2.43 2.14
N ARG A 460 1.25 -2.62 1.61
CA ARG A 460 2.16 -3.66 2.13
C ARG A 460 2.60 -3.39 3.56
N ALA A 461 2.94 -2.16 3.91
CA ALA A 461 3.32 -1.78 5.27
C ALA A 461 2.14 -1.96 6.24
N PHE A 462 0.94 -1.59 5.80
CA PHE A 462 -0.29 -1.76 6.55
C PHE A 462 -0.61 -3.24 6.79
N VAL A 463 -0.66 -4.07 5.74
CA VAL A 463 -0.88 -5.52 5.85
C VAL A 463 0.22 -6.18 6.69
N ALA A 464 1.48 -5.76 6.56
CA ALA A 464 2.56 -6.24 7.43
C ALA A 464 2.33 -5.91 8.91
N THR A 465 1.78 -4.73 9.20
CA THR A 465 1.42 -4.31 10.56
C THR A 465 0.29 -5.17 11.12
N LEU A 466 -0.76 -5.43 10.33
CA LEU A 466 -1.89 -6.29 10.73
C LEU A 466 -1.46 -7.72 11.11
N ARG A 467 -0.38 -8.22 10.51
CA ARG A 467 0.19 -9.55 10.81
C ARG A 467 0.91 -9.64 12.15
N THR A 468 1.34 -8.51 12.72
CA THR A 468 2.04 -8.53 14.00
C THR A 468 1.11 -9.00 15.11
N ARG A 469 1.65 -9.71 16.10
CA ARG A 469 0.87 -10.40 17.15
C ARG A 469 -0.21 -9.51 17.79
N ARG A 470 0.16 -8.29 18.20
CA ARG A 470 -0.76 -7.36 18.87
C ARG A 470 -1.91 -6.95 17.94
N PHE A 471 -1.60 -6.59 16.70
CA PHE A 471 -2.61 -6.11 15.76
C PHE A 471 -3.49 -7.23 15.24
N LEU A 472 -2.94 -8.45 15.04
CA LEU A 472 -3.73 -9.61 14.66
C LEU A 472 -4.77 -9.98 15.72
N GLN A 473 -4.36 -10.02 17.00
CA GLN A 473 -5.29 -10.29 18.12
C GLN A 473 -6.42 -9.26 18.18
N LEU A 474 -6.08 -8.00 17.96
CA LEU A 474 -7.02 -6.89 17.98
C LEU A 474 -7.96 -6.93 16.78
N LEU A 475 -7.44 -7.24 15.60
CA LEU A 475 -8.22 -7.41 14.38
C LEU A 475 -9.23 -8.55 14.54
N GLN A 476 -8.80 -9.71 15.06
CA GLN A 476 -9.71 -10.83 15.36
C GLN A 476 -10.77 -10.43 16.39
N SER A 477 -10.39 -9.69 17.45
CA SER A 477 -11.35 -9.23 18.45
C SER A 477 -12.40 -8.28 17.87
N ARG A 478 -12.00 -7.34 17.00
CA ARG A 478 -12.92 -6.38 16.36
C ARG A 478 -13.80 -7.07 15.32
N MET A 479 -13.24 -7.96 14.50
CA MET A 479 -14.02 -8.81 13.60
C MET A 479 -15.09 -9.59 14.36
N SER A 480 -14.74 -10.27 15.47
CA SER A 480 -15.74 -11.01 16.27
C SER A 480 -16.83 -10.11 16.87
N HIS A 481 -16.53 -8.84 17.14
CA HIS A 481 -17.53 -7.88 17.62
C HIS A 481 -18.47 -7.48 16.48
N HIS A 482 -17.93 -7.05 15.33
CA HIS A 482 -18.76 -6.67 14.18
C HIS A 482 -19.59 -7.82 13.63
N LEU A 483 -19.09 -9.06 13.67
CA LEU A 483 -19.85 -10.24 13.27
C LEU A 483 -21.08 -10.43 14.15
N LYS A 484 -20.94 -10.27 15.46
CA LYS A 484 -22.07 -10.35 16.39
C LYS A 484 -23.06 -9.22 16.17
N ASP A 485 -22.56 -7.99 15.98
CA ASP A 485 -23.42 -6.85 15.70
C ASP A 485 -24.21 -7.06 14.40
N LEU A 486 -23.58 -7.61 13.36
CA LEU A 486 -24.20 -7.93 12.09
C LEU A 486 -25.27 -9.02 12.25
N GLN A 487 -24.95 -10.11 12.96
CA GLN A 487 -25.89 -11.19 13.26
C GLN A 487 -27.09 -10.71 14.08
N MET A 488 -26.90 -9.74 14.98
CA MET A 488 -27.99 -9.15 15.76
C MET A 488 -28.83 -8.15 14.95
N LYS A 489 -28.23 -7.47 13.96
CA LYS A 489 -28.96 -6.54 13.07
C LYS A 489 -29.84 -7.27 12.07
N VAL A 490 -29.42 -8.45 11.64
CA VAL A 490 -30.10 -9.29 10.66
C VAL A 490 -30.70 -10.49 11.40
N ASP A 491 -31.89 -10.25 11.97
CA ASP A 491 -32.59 -11.14 12.91
C ASP A 491 -33.39 -12.26 12.22
N ASP A 492 -32.85 -12.84 11.14
CA ASP A 492 -33.43 -13.98 10.42
C ASP A 492 -32.57 -15.26 10.49
N GLY A 493 -31.42 -15.18 11.15
CA GLY A 493 -30.45 -16.27 11.29
C GLY A 493 -29.58 -16.51 10.06
N GLU A 494 -29.67 -15.68 9.01
CA GLU A 494 -28.94 -15.87 7.73
C GLU A 494 -27.42 -15.97 7.93
N TYR A 495 -26.89 -15.17 8.86
CA TYR A 495 -25.46 -15.09 9.14
C TYR A 495 -25.02 -15.90 10.37
N GLU A 496 -25.85 -16.80 10.89
CA GLU A 496 -25.43 -17.70 11.96
C GLU A 496 -24.34 -18.66 11.49
N CYS A 497 -23.45 -19.03 12.42
CA CYS A 497 -22.43 -20.03 12.11
C CYS A 497 -23.12 -21.39 11.90
N PRO A 498 -22.88 -22.06 10.77
CA PRO A 498 -23.30 -23.46 10.62
C PRO A 498 -22.70 -24.32 11.74
N ASP A 499 -23.31 -25.48 11.99
CA ASP A 499 -22.74 -26.46 12.91
C ASP A 499 -21.30 -26.80 12.49
N ILE A 500 -20.38 -26.86 13.45
CA ILE A 500 -18.99 -27.22 13.21
C ILE A 500 -18.85 -28.62 12.58
N ALA A 501 -19.83 -29.51 12.80
CA ALA A 501 -19.90 -30.81 12.13
C ALA A 501 -20.10 -30.71 10.61
N GLU A 502 -20.50 -29.55 10.09
CA GLU A 502 -20.63 -29.25 8.66
C GLU A 502 -19.32 -28.79 8.02
N ASP A 503 -18.24 -28.61 8.80
CA ASP A 503 -16.89 -28.41 8.28
C ASP A 503 -16.26 -29.77 7.92
N ARG A 504 -16.59 -30.23 6.71
CA ARG A 504 -16.23 -31.58 6.21
C ARG A 504 -15.20 -31.48 5.10
N LEU A 505 -13.97 -31.86 5.42
CA LEU A 505 -12.87 -31.97 4.46
C LEU A 505 -12.63 -33.44 4.10
N PHE A 506 -12.75 -33.78 2.83
CA PHE A 506 -12.37 -35.11 2.33
C PHE A 506 -10.93 -35.14 1.84
N GLN A 507 -10.36 -36.35 1.77
CA GLN A 507 -9.06 -36.58 1.16
C GLN A 507 -9.02 -36.01 -0.28
N PRO A 508 -7.91 -35.39 -0.70
CA PRO A 508 -7.82 -34.72 -2.01
C PRO A 508 -8.10 -35.64 -3.21
N THR A 509 -7.81 -36.94 -3.05
CA THR A 509 -7.99 -38.01 -4.04
C THR A 509 -9.39 -38.61 -4.02
N TYR A 510 -10.20 -38.31 -3.01
CA TYR A 510 -11.54 -38.87 -2.86
C TYR A 510 -12.50 -38.23 -3.85
N ARG A 511 -13.07 -39.05 -4.75
CA ARG A 511 -13.92 -38.59 -5.85
C ARG A 511 -15.35 -38.34 -5.36
N HIS A 512 -15.89 -37.17 -5.67
CA HIS A 512 -17.30 -36.85 -5.46
C HIS A 512 -18.14 -37.56 -6.53
N LYS A 513 -18.77 -38.69 -6.21
CA LYS A 513 -19.55 -39.52 -7.14
C LYS A 513 -20.67 -40.27 -6.40
N HIS A 514 -21.59 -40.90 -7.14
CA HIS A 514 -22.57 -41.82 -6.54
C HIS A 514 -21.86 -42.96 -5.79
N SER A 515 -22.05 -43.04 -4.47
CA SER A 515 -21.45 -44.08 -3.64
C SER A 515 -22.21 -45.40 -3.69
N GLU A 516 -23.54 -45.35 -3.78
CA GLU A 516 -24.42 -46.53 -3.64
C GLU A 516 -25.27 -46.84 -4.88
N ASP A 517 -25.31 -45.95 -5.88
CA ASP A 517 -26.15 -46.15 -7.08
C ASP A 517 -25.46 -47.06 -8.11
N GLN A 518 -25.85 -48.33 -8.07
CA GLN A 518 -25.39 -49.34 -9.02
C GLN A 518 -25.90 -49.13 -10.46
N ASN A 519 -26.88 -48.24 -10.67
CA ASN A 519 -27.40 -47.95 -12.01
C ASN A 519 -26.54 -46.93 -12.78
N CYS A 520 -25.78 -46.09 -12.07
CA CYS A 520 -24.92 -45.09 -12.69
C CYS A 520 -23.64 -45.71 -13.29
N GLN A 521 -23.71 -46.13 -14.56
CA GLN A 521 -22.61 -46.78 -15.28
C GLN A 521 -21.31 -45.95 -15.35
N ILE A 522 -21.41 -44.62 -15.27
CA ILE A 522 -20.27 -43.70 -15.28
C ILE A 522 -19.55 -43.75 -13.92
N CYS A 523 -20.28 -43.47 -12.83
CA CYS A 523 -19.72 -43.42 -11.47
C CYS A 523 -19.20 -44.79 -10.99
N ASN A 524 -19.83 -45.88 -11.43
CA ASN A 524 -19.40 -47.24 -11.08
C ASN A 524 -18.06 -47.63 -11.71
N ARG A 525 -17.72 -47.05 -12.87
CA ARG A 525 -16.42 -47.26 -13.52
C ARG A 525 -15.36 -46.25 -13.07
N CYS A 526 -15.73 -45.24 -12.30
CA CYS A 526 -14.82 -44.22 -11.80
C CYS A 526 -13.95 -44.76 -10.66
N THR A 527 -12.77 -45.26 -10.99
CA THR A 527 -11.81 -45.86 -10.03
C THR A 527 -10.50 -45.06 -9.95
N GLY A 528 -10.10 -44.42 -11.04
CA GLY A 528 -8.92 -43.59 -11.17
C GLY A 528 -9.22 -42.10 -11.28
N LYS A 529 -8.16 -41.30 -11.25
CA LYS A 529 -8.21 -39.82 -11.32
C LYS A 529 -8.80 -39.30 -12.63
N SER A 530 -8.49 -39.97 -13.74
CA SER A 530 -8.91 -39.54 -15.08
C SER A 530 -10.31 -40.01 -15.45
N ASP A 531 -10.92 -40.86 -14.62
CA ASP A 531 -12.23 -41.42 -14.93
C ASP A 531 -13.32 -40.36 -14.74
N PRO A 532 -14.32 -40.32 -15.65
CA PRO A 532 -15.41 -39.37 -15.57
C PRO A 532 -16.33 -39.67 -14.38
N VAL A 533 -16.90 -38.60 -13.84
CA VAL A 533 -18.04 -38.65 -12.92
C VAL A 533 -19.24 -38.11 -13.69
N CYS A 534 -20.44 -38.66 -13.47
CA CYS A 534 -21.63 -38.17 -14.16
C CYS A 534 -21.97 -36.73 -13.74
N GLU A 535 -22.62 -35.98 -14.63
CA GLU A 535 -22.98 -34.58 -14.42
C GLU A 535 -23.89 -34.40 -13.19
N GLU A 536 -24.87 -35.28 -13.01
CA GLU A 536 -25.74 -35.28 -11.83
C GLU A 536 -24.95 -35.34 -10.51
N ALA A 537 -23.94 -36.20 -10.43
CA ALA A 537 -23.11 -36.29 -9.24
C ALA A 537 -22.21 -35.05 -9.06
N LEU A 538 -21.72 -34.44 -10.14
CA LEU A 538 -20.88 -33.23 -10.07
C LEU A 538 -21.62 -31.99 -9.55
N GLU A 539 -22.96 -31.99 -9.63
CA GLU A 539 -23.84 -30.92 -9.15
C GLU A 539 -24.59 -31.27 -7.86
N SER A 540 -24.47 -32.52 -7.39
CA SER A 540 -25.11 -33.00 -6.17
C SER A 540 -24.34 -32.60 -4.91
N THR A 541 -24.93 -32.86 -3.74
CA THR A 541 -24.29 -32.61 -2.45
C THR A 541 -23.71 -33.89 -1.87
N CYS A 542 -22.71 -33.75 -0.99
CA CYS A 542 -22.11 -34.90 -0.30
C CYS A 542 -23.16 -35.73 0.47
N ALA A 543 -24.18 -35.06 1.03
CA ALA A 543 -25.28 -35.71 1.74
C ALA A 543 -26.16 -36.55 0.80
N LYS A 544 -26.48 -36.04 -0.39
CA LYS A 544 -27.28 -36.77 -1.39
C LYS A 544 -26.52 -37.95 -1.98
N LEU A 545 -25.24 -37.77 -2.26
CA LEU A 545 -24.37 -38.83 -2.80
C LEU A 545 -23.93 -39.85 -1.75
N LYS A 546 -24.13 -39.53 -0.46
CA LYS A 546 -23.61 -40.29 0.69
C LYS A 546 -22.11 -40.53 0.56
N CYS A 547 -21.35 -39.45 0.46
CA CYS A 547 -19.89 -39.52 0.45
C CYS A 547 -19.38 -40.27 1.69
N ASP A 548 -18.44 -41.19 1.47
CA ASP A 548 -17.87 -42.09 2.47
C ASP A 548 -17.05 -41.32 3.50
N GLU A 549 -17.54 -41.31 4.73
CA GLU A 549 -16.96 -40.56 5.84
C GLU A 549 -15.58 -41.09 6.28
N SER A 550 -15.22 -42.33 5.90
CA SER A 550 -13.88 -42.87 6.17
C SER A 550 -12.76 -42.10 5.43
N HIS A 551 -13.12 -41.34 4.39
CA HIS A 551 -12.22 -40.45 3.67
C HIS A 551 -12.16 -39.03 4.24
N LEU A 552 -12.85 -38.73 5.35
CA LEU A 552 -12.72 -37.44 6.02
C LEU A 552 -11.32 -37.27 6.60
N VAL A 553 -10.77 -36.07 6.46
CA VAL A 553 -9.48 -35.68 7.00
C VAL A 553 -9.68 -35.14 8.41
N PRO A 554 -9.05 -35.74 9.45
CA PRO A 554 -9.15 -35.24 10.81
C PRO A 554 -8.67 -33.78 10.93
N ARG A 555 -9.38 -32.99 11.73
CA ARG A 555 -9.12 -31.55 11.95
C ARG A 555 -8.81 -31.29 13.42
N GLU A 556 -7.55 -31.00 13.73
CA GLU A 556 -7.10 -30.81 15.12
C GLU A 556 -7.79 -29.61 15.78
N ARG A 557 -8.03 -28.55 15.01
CA ARG A 557 -8.62 -27.32 15.52
C ARG A 557 -10.11 -27.47 15.81
N LEU A 558 -10.84 -28.28 15.03
CA LEU A 558 -12.24 -28.63 15.30
C LEU A 558 -12.35 -29.51 16.55
N ALA A 559 -11.52 -30.56 16.66
CA ALA A 559 -11.52 -31.45 17.83
C ALA A 559 -11.28 -30.67 19.14
N ARG A 560 -10.41 -29.65 19.13
CA ARG A 560 -10.18 -28.78 20.30
C ARG A 560 -11.39 -27.90 20.64
N ILE A 561 -12.16 -27.48 19.64
CA ILE A 561 -13.38 -26.68 19.85
C ILE A 561 -14.45 -27.54 20.52
N GLU A 562 -14.70 -28.75 19.99
CA GLU A 562 -15.68 -29.72 20.52
C GLU A 562 -15.42 -30.07 22.00
N VAL A 563 -14.17 -30.37 22.33
CA VAL A 563 -13.78 -30.74 23.71
C VAL A 563 -13.96 -29.58 24.70
N SER A 564 -13.87 -28.33 24.22
CA SER A 564 -13.82 -27.19 25.14
C SER A 564 -15.15 -26.85 25.80
N GLN A 565 -16.30 -27.28 25.25
CA GLN A 565 -17.70 -27.08 25.70
C GLN A 565 -18.05 -25.69 26.29
N ASN A 566 -17.18 -24.69 26.11
CA ASN A 566 -17.30 -23.40 26.74
C ASN A 566 -18.00 -22.46 25.75
N PRO A 567 -19.15 -21.87 26.07
CA PRO A 567 -19.84 -20.94 25.17
C PRO A 567 -18.99 -19.71 24.81
N ARG A 568 -17.93 -19.40 25.58
CA ARG A 568 -16.93 -18.36 25.21
C ARG A 568 -15.92 -18.78 24.14
N ASN A 569 -15.83 -20.09 23.85
CA ASN A 569 -15.02 -20.75 22.82
C ASN A 569 -15.87 -21.25 21.64
N ALA A 570 -17.07 -20.71 21.43
CA ALA A 570 -17.79 -20.84 20.16
C ALA A 570 -16.84 -20.59 18.99
N HIS A 571 -16.96 -21.35 17.90
CA HIS A 571 -16.08 -21.29 16.71
C HIS A 571 -15.80 -19.83 16.32
N LYS A 572 -14.60 -19.35 16.66
CA LYS A 572 -14.17 -17.99 16.33
C LYS A 572 -13.33 -18.08 15.07
N PRO A 573 -13.76 -17.42 13.98
CA PRO A 573 -12.96 -17.31 12.77
C PRO A 573 -11.54 -16.86 13.06
N ALA A 574 -10.58 -17.54 12.45
CA ALA A 574 -9.19 -17.12 12.43
C ALA A 574 -8.94 -16.26 11.19
N ILE A 575 -8.04 -15.28 11.33
CA ILE A 575 -7.55 -14.48 10.21
C ILE A 575 -6.19 -15.04 9.77
N HIS A 576 -6.05 -15.27 8.48
CA HIS A 576 -4.83 -15.75 7.83
C HIS A 576 -4.37 -14.76 6.78
N PHE A 577 -3.06 -14.71 6.57
CA PHE A 577 -2.45 -13.88 5.53
C PHE A 577 -1.68 -14.78 4.60
N GLY A 578 -1.85 -14.61 3.29
CA GLY A 578 -1.11 -15.41 2.33
C GLY A 578 -1.29 -14.97 0.89
N LEU A 579 -0.74 -15.79 0.00
CA LEU A 579 -0.89 -15.63 -1.45
C LEU A 579 -2.26 -16.17 -1.88
N ILE A 580 -2.99 -15.41 -2.69
CA ILE A 580 -4.28 -15.82 -3.23
C ILE A 580 -4.11 -16.18 -4.72
N ALA A 581 -4.63 -17.35 -5.11
CA ALA A 581 -4.69 -17.81 -6.49
C ALA A 581 -5.98 -17.31 -7.15
N SER A 582 -5.84 -16.41 -8.12
CA SER A 582 -6.96 -15.85 -8.87
C SER A 582 -7.06 -16.49 -10.26
N GLY A 583 -8.26 -16.84 -10.72
CA GLY A 583 -8.49 -17.43 -12.04
C GLY A 583 -9.96 -17.52 -12.41
N ASP A 584 -10.30 -17.70 -13.69
CA ASP A 584 -11.70 -17.85 -14.13
C ASP A 584 -12.21 -19.29 -13.96
N LYS A 585 -11.31 -20.22 -13.61
CA LYS A 585 -11.67 -21.60 -13.29
C LYS A 585 -12.09 -21.67 -11.83
N VAL A 586 -13.26 -22.28 -11.56
CA VAL A 586 -13.59 -22.72 -10.20
C VAL A 586 -12.73 -23.93 -9.88
N MET A 587 -11.87 -23.82 -8.86
CA MET A 587 -11.06 -24.96 -8.42
C MET A 587 -11.95 -26.01 -7.75
N LYS A 588 -12.12 -27.15 -8.43
CA LYS A 588 -12.88 -28.33 -7.98
C LYS A 588 -12.01 -29.60 -7.83
N SER A 589 -10.68 -29.48 -7.89
CA SER A 589 -9.77 -30.61 -7.75
C SER A 589 -8.89 -30.42 -6.51
N GLY A 590 -9.10 -31.25 -5.48
CA GLY A 590 -8.28 -31.21 -4.26
C GLY A 590 -6.81 -31.51 -4.54
N GLU A 591 -6.52 -32.44 -5.45
CA GLU A 591 -5.15 -32.75 -5.86
C GLU A 591 -4.46 -31.58 -6.58
N GLU A 592 -5.15 -30.91 -7.51
CA GLU A 592 -4.56 -29.78 -8.23
C GLU A 592 -4.43 -28.55 -7.33
N ARG A 593 -5.41 -28.31 -6.45
CA ARG A 593 -5.32 -27.33 -5.36
C ARG A 593 -4.05 -27.55 -4.54
N ASP A 594 -3.81 -28.77 -4.07
CA ASP A 594 -2.66 -29.09 -3.23
C ASP A 594 -1.34 -28.97 -4.00
N ARG A 595 -1.33 -29.35 -5.28
CA ARG A 595 -0.17 -29.14 -6.16
C ARG A 595 0.18 -27.66 -6.29
N ILE A 596 -0.79 -26.80 -6.61
CA ILE A 596 -0.59 -25.36 -6.76
C ILE A 596 -0.19 -24.75 -5.41
N ALA A 597 -0.83 -25.15 -4.31
CA ALA A 597 -0.46 -24.73 -2.96
C ALA A 597 0.99 -25.11 -2.61
N ALA A 598 1.44 -26.31 -2.98
CA ALA A 598 2.80 -26.75 -2.73
C ALA A 598 3.84 -25.95 -3.53
N ILE A 599 3.55 -25.65 -4.80
CA ILE A 599 4.46 -24.91 -5.70
C ILE A 599 4.50 -23.42 -5.35
N ASP A 600 3.33 -22.79 -5.28
CA ASP A 600 3.21 -21.33 -5.19
C ASP A 600 3.01 -20.81 -3.77
N LYS A 601 2.77 -21.70 -2.80
CA LYS A 601 2.45 -21.34 -1.41
C LYS A 601 1.18 -20.49 -1.29
N VAL A 602 0.21 -20.74 -2.15
CA VAL A 602 -1.14 -20.15 -2.05
C VAL A 602 -1.89 -20.71 -0.85
N VAL A 603 -2.79 -19.90 -0.30
CA VAL A 603 -3.67 -20.29 0.83
C VAL A 603 -5.14 -20.27 0.46
N ALA A 604 -5.51 -19.64 -0.65
CA ALA A 604 -6.89 -19.53 -1.11
C ALA A 604 -6.98 -19.40 -2.64
N PHE A 605 -8.16 -19.72 -3.17
CA PHE A 605 -8.55 -19.65 -4.58
C PHE A 605 -9.82 -18.80 -4.72
N GLU A 606 -9.80 -17.83 -5.62
CA GLU A 606 -10.95 -16.94 -5.94
C GLU A 606 -10.88 -16.51 -7.42
N MET A 607 -11.85 -15.71 -7.89
CA MET A 607 -12.06 -15.49 -9.32
C MET A 607 -11.93 -14.05 -9.82
N GLU A 608 -11.77 -13.06 -8.93
CA GLU A 608 -11.89 -11.64 -9.28
C GLU A 608 -10.60 -10.85 -9.05
N GLY A 609 -9.81 -11.28 -8.05
CA GLY A 609 -8.68 -10.55 -7.49
C GLY A 609 -7.68 -10.05 -8.51
N ALA A 610 -7.26 -10.89 -9.46
CA ALA A 610 -6.33 -10.49 -10.52
C ALA A 610 -6.86 -9.33 -11.37
N GLY A 611 -8.16 -9.29 -11.67
CA GLY A 611 -8.77 -8.23 -12.46
C GLY A 611 -8.81 -6.89 -11.72
N VAL A 612 -9.15 -6.91 -10.43
CA VAL A 612 -9.15 -5.69 -9.59
C VAL A 612 -7.73 -5.19 -9.34
N TRP A 613 -6.79 -6.10 -9.10
CA TRP A 613 -5.41 -5.79 -8.68
C TRP A 613 -4.63 -4.96 -9.70
N ASP A 614 -4.88 -5.16 -11.00
CA ASP A 614 -4.24 -4.37 -12.06
C ASP A 614 -4.85 -2.96 -12.24
N ASN A 615 -6.06 -2.74 -11.71
CA ASN A 615 -6.80 -1.50 -11.92
C ASN A 615 -6.79 -0.59 -10.70
N LEU A 616 -6.82 -1.13 -9.49
CA LEU A 616 -6.91 -0.37 -8.25
C LEU A 616 -5.88 -0.86 -7.23
N PRO A 617 -5.26 0.04 -6.44
CA PRO A 617 -4.60 -0.38 -5.22
C PRO A 617 -5.62 -1.07 -4.32
N CYS A 618 -5.45 -2.36 -4.03
CA CYS A 618 -6.47 -3.10 -3.28
C CYS A 618 -5.92 -4.01 -2.19
N ILE A 619 -6.81 -4.34 -1.25
CA ILE A 619 -6.65 -5.41 -0.26
C ILE A 619 -7.79 -6.38 -0.48
N ILE A 620 -7.48 -7.66 -0.69
CA ILE A 620 -8.48 -8.70 -0.85
C ILE A 620 -8.73 -9.33 0.51
N ILE A 621 -10.01 -9.41 0.91
CA ILE A 621 -10.48 -9.97 2.18
C ILE A 621 -11.54 -11.01 1.85
N LYS A 622 -11.23 -12.28 2.05
CA LYS A 622 -12.08 -13.38 1.60
C LYS A 622 -12.42 -14.33 2.74
N GLY A 623 -13.70 -14.56 2.98
CA GLY A 623 -14.19 -15.60 3.89
C GLY A 623 -14.10 -16.98 3.24
N VAL A 624 -13.78 -18.00 4.02
CA VAL A 624 -13.61 -19.37 3.52
C VAL A 624 -14.95 -20.08 3.53
N CYS A 625 -15.49 -20.41 2.35
CA CYS A 625 -16.77 -21.11 2.20
C CYS A 625 -16.63 -22.57 1.73
N ASP A 626 -15.49 -22.93 1.14
CA ASP A 626 -15.17 -24.29 0.71
C ASP A 626 -13.66 -24.55 0.73
N TYR A 627 -13.24 -25.78 0.43
CA TYR A 627 -11.84 -26.19 0.40
C TYR A 627 -11.24 -26.28 -1.00
N ALA A 628 -11.78 -25.57 -1.99
CA ALA A 628 -11.31 -25.58 -3.38
C ALA A 628 -11.20 -27.02 -3.95
N ASP A 629 -12.21 -27.86 -3.69
CA ASP A 629 -12.32 -29.22 -4.22
C ASP A 629 -13.73 -29.51 -4.74
N CYS A 630 -14.04 -30.78 -5.00
CA CYS A 630 -15.33 -31.20 -5.55
C CYS A 630 -16.42 -31.43 -4.50
N HIS A 631 -16.11 -31.35 -3.20
CA HIS A 631 -17.04 -31.63 -2.10
C HIS A 631 -17.67 -30.34 -1.54
N LYS A 632 -17.86 -29.33 -2.40
CA LYS A 632 -18.31 -27.99 -2.01
C LYS A 632 -19.73 -28.00 -1.45
N SER A 633 -20.00 -27.07 -0.53
CA SER A 633 -21.31 -26.83 0.06
C SER A 633 -21.62 -25.34 0.05
N LYS A 634 -22.89 -24.98 -0.21
CA LYS A 634 -23.35 -23.59 -0.12
C LYS A 634 -23.66 -23.15 1.32
N LYS A 635 -23.74 -24.08 2.28
CA LYS A 635 -24.14 -23.81 3.68
C LYS A 635 -23.30 -22.73 4.35
N TRP A 636 -22.03 -22.62 3.99
CA TRP A 636 -21.08 -21.70 4.60
C TRP A 636 -21.01 -20.33 3.93
N GLN A 637 -21.70 -20.10 2.80
CA GLN A 637 -21.53 -18.87 2.01
C GLN A 637 -21.95 -17.62 2.77
N HIS A 638 -23.14 -17.59 3.37
CA HIS A 638 -23.63 -16.43 4.12
C HIS A 638 -22.72 -16.12 5.32
N TYR A 639 -22.41 -17.12 6.14
CA TYR A 639 -21.47 -16.95 7.26
C TYR A 639 -20.08 -16.50 6.82
N ALA A 640 -19.53 -17.09 5.76
CA ALA A 640 -18.23 -16.68 5.20
C ALA A 640 -18.26 -15.23 4.68
N SER A 641 -19.33 -14.81 4.01
CA SER A 641 -19.52 -13.41 3.60
C SER A 641 -19.56 -12.48 4.80
N ALA A 642 -20.31 -12.82 5.85
CA ALA A 642 -20.39 -12.02 7.09
C ALA A 642 -19.04 -11.90 7.81
N THR A 643 -18.26 -12.99 7.89
CA THR A 643 -16.93 -12.95 8.50
C THR A 643 -15.95 -12.09 7.68
N ALA A 644 -16.02 -12.15 6.34
CA ALA A 644 -15.24 -11.30 5.45
C ALA A 644 -15.60 -9.81 5.60
N ALA A 645 -16.91 -9.49 5.58
CA ALA A 645 -17.42 -8.13 5.76
C ALA A 645 -17.08 -7.56 7.14
N SER A 646 -17.22 -8.37 8.19
CA SER A 646 -16.84 -7.98 9.56
C SER A 646 -15.33 -7.74 9.69
N THR A 647 -14.51 -8.53 8.99
CA THR A 647 -13.07 -8.31 8.91
C THR A 647 -12.77 -7.03 8.14
N MET A 648 -13.47 -6.73 7.05
CA MET A 648 -13.34 -5.48 6.31
C MET A 648 -13.57 -4.27 7.21
N LYS A 649 -14.64 -4.25 8.01
CA LYS A 649 -14.89 -3.14 8.95
C LYS A 649 -13.76 -3.01 9.98
N ALA A 650 -13.32 -4.13 10.55
CA ALA A 650 -12.20 -4.16 11.49
C ALA A 650 -10.86 -3.68 10.88
N VAL A 651 -10.62 -3.97 9.59
CA VAL A 651 -9.47 -3.48 8.83
C VAL A 651 -9.56 -1.96 8.64
N LEU A 652 -10.74 -1.43 8.27
CA LEU A 652 -10.95 0.00 8.05
C LEU A 652 -10.68 0.85 9.29
N GLU A 653 -11.04 0.36 10.48
CA GLU A 653 -10.74 1.06 11.74
C GLU A 653 -9.25 1.32 11.98
N ARG A 654 -8.39 0.53 11.33
CA ARG A 654 -6.92 0.63 11.42
C ARG A 654 -6.29 1.27 10.22
N TYR A 655 -7.03 1.39 9.13
CA TYR A 655 -6.53 2.07 7.96
C TYR A 655 -6.21 3.52 8.32
N ILE A 656 -5.13 4.04 7.74
CA ILE A 656 -4.63 5.38 8.05
C ILE A 656 -5.38 6.37 7.15
N GLN A 657 -5.85 7.46 7.74
CA GLN A 657 -6.46 8.54 6.98
C GLN A 657 -5.33 9.44 6.52
N MET A 658 -5.17 9.58 5.20
CA MET A 658 -4.23 10.54 4.64
C MET A 658 -4.78 11.96 4.80
N ASP A 659 -3.89 12.95 4.90
CA ASP A 659 -4.29 14.36 4.95
C ASP A 659 -5.16 14.68 3.71
N ARG A 660 -6.34 15.25 3.95
CA ARG A 660 -7.22 15.74 2.89
C ARG A 660 -6.53 16.93 2.24
N ARG A 661 -6.33 16.88 0.93
CA ARG A 661 -5.71 17.96 0.13
C ARG A 661 -6.69 19.08 -0.14
#